data_AF-A0A3R6WW96-F1
#
_entry.id   AF-A0A3R6WW96-F1
#
_cell.length_a   1.000
_cell.length_b   1.000
_cell.length_c   1.000
_cell.angle_alpha   90.00
_cell.angle_beta   90.00
_cell.angle_gamma   90.00
#
_symmetry.space_group_name_H-M   'P 1'
#
loop_
_entity.id
_entity.type
_entity.pdbx_description
1 polymer ?
#
loop_
_entity_poly.entity_id
_entity_poly.type
_entity_poly.pdbx_seq_one_letter_code
_entity_poly.pdbx_strand_id
1 'polypeptide(L)'
;MFLKNRYGAGYNFSLVKMDDCDTDALMAFVRSHVDTAKVLSNVGTEVSFQLPLDCSHLFAPMFVELDAHLARLGVLSYGISVTTLEEVFIKVAEVGDEHNQHTLQSKPTGAKPSTGYKIDANAPPVSHIAMFFIHFAALFKKRVRTARRDRKIVLFGALLPIAFIILGISILKFSALTKNDAPIRLGLGNYTLQQQTPVPVYCVADDNGWCTALAAAFSAGQVTLLPRDEYMSPTPTVFQVTYNNPPIAPSDTTGFCLKSGEQVWTRGFQQATAGQYGAYIVHGSSTTGEVGYAIAVNTSSPHAAANYKALMDQAVYQMVTKSPSATLIVHSHPLPLTAMTKTLFTTFISFATSICVVLAFCFFSASIVPYLVSEKHPTHNSKHQQLVSGVSLPAFWLANFAWDMLLFSVPCVFGLLAIYAFDITPFTGHACSTCAGTPFAALTVLFVLLGFSLISMCYCLSYIFTDASSSQTTIIMINMMLGVVLMTVSIVLDVVSSTTELNKSLKFVWRLSPLFNVGNGLNSLAIFTIRATFSRDGYVPGLTAFDTKVVGWEVTYLAVESVVFPLIAIGIDYALSFPSIKAAIMKDPQVVDAPYDVDDDVKAEEARIASGAADKDAVVMNNLRKVYKGGKVGIVQMSLALPKGECFGYLGINGAGKTSTMKILTGDVLPSKGQALLGGFDILTHQLEVRRLIGYCPQFDALIDLLTVREHLELFASIKGVPSKHICDTVKDKMDQMNLNDFEHKLAGTLSGGNKRKLSVAIALI
;
A
#
# COMPACT_ATOMS: atom_id res chain seq x y z
N MET A 1 -2.45 11.08 -45.14
CA MET A 1 -2.94 11.46 -46.49
C MET A 1 -4.19 10.68 -46.93
N PHE A 2 -4.28 9.35 -46.68
CA PHE A 2 -5.37 8.49 -47.17
C PHE A 2 -6.80 8.89 -46.72
N LEU A 3 -7.00 9.32 -45.46
CA LEU A 3 -8.32 9.72 -44.94
C LEU A 3 -8.82 11.05 -45.52
N LYS A 4 -7.93 12.01 -45.79
CA LYS A 4 -8.28 13.29 -46.41
C LYS A 4 -8.91 13.06 -47.79
N ASN A 5 -8.27 12.27 -48.64
CA ASN A 5 -8.77 12.02 -50.01
C ASN A 5 -10.10 11.25 -50.05
N ARG A 6 -10.47 10.52 -48.98
CA ARG A 6 -11.68 9.66 -48.96
C ARG A 6 -12.92 10.33 -48.34
N TYR A 7 -12.77 11.30 -47.45
CA TYR A 7 -13.87 11.86 -46.64
C TYR A 7 -14.08 13.38 -46.77
N GLY A 8 -13.61 13.97 -47.88
CA GLY A 8 -13.87 15.36 -48.23
C GLY A 8 -12.70 16.28 -47.93
N ALA A 9 -11.60 16.10 -48.67
CA ALA A 9 -10.51 17.05 -48.70
C ALA A 9 -10.79 18.14 -49.74
N GLY A 10 -10.82 19.38 -49.26
CA GLY A 10 -11.04 20.57 -50.07
C GLY A 10 -10.78 21.82 -49.24
N TYR A 11 -11.02 22.97 -49.84
CA TYR A 11 -11.05 24.24 -49.15
C TYR A 11 -12.50 24.59 -48.81
N ASN A 12 -12.74 25.00 -47.56
CA ASN A 12 -14.01 25.58 -47.14
C ASN A 12 -13.95 27.07 -47.46
N PHE A 13 -14.78 27.47 -48.41
CA PHE A 13 -14.90 28.85 -48.87
C PHE A 13 -16.22 29.44 -48.36
N SER A 14 -16.14 30.29 -47.34
CA SER A 14 -17.29 30.94 -46.70
C SER A 14 -17.42 32.39 -47.18
N LEU A 15 -18.65 32.81 -47.48
CA LEU A 15 -18.99 34.18 -47.84
C LEU A 15 -20.11 34.70 -46.92
N VAL A 16 -19.97 35.93 -46.48
CA VAL A 16 -20.99 36.65 -45.69
C VAL A 16 -21.84 37.49 -46.64
N LYS A 17 -23.15 37.25 -46.64
CA LYS A 17 -24.15 37.92 -47.47
C LYS A 17 -24.62 39.22 -46.82
N MET A 18 -24.87 40.24 -47.64
CA MET A 18 -25.69 41.40 -47.30
C MET A 18 -27.17 41.09 -47.51
N ASP A 19 -28.06 41.92 -46.98
CA ASP A 19 -29.51 41.69 -47.01
C ASP A 19 -30.12 41.67 -48.43
N ASP A 20 -29.41 42.23 -49.42
CA ASP A 20 -29.78 42.32 -50.84
C ASP A 20 -29.04 41.29 -51.74
N CYS A 21 -28.40 40.28 -51.16
CA CYS A 21 -27.61 39.29 -51.90
C CYS A 21 -28.45 38.35 -52.78
N ASP A 22 -28.23 38.39 -54.10
CA ASP A 22 -28.70 37.37 -55.03
C ASP A 22 -27.85 36.09 -54.91
N THR A 23 -28.37 35.15 -54.12
CA THR A 23 -27.63 33.94 -53.78
C THR A 23 -27.48 32.98 -54.96
N ASP A 24 -28.39 33.01 -55.93
CA ASP A 24 -28.32 32.17 -57.14
C ASP A 24 -27.26 32.71 -58.11
N ALA A 25 -27.17 34.03 -58.26
CA ALA A 25 -26.10 34.67 -59.02
C ALA A 25 -24.71 34.40 -58.38
N LEU A 26 -24.62 34.42 -57.04
CA LEU A 26 -23.39 34.10 -56.32
C LEU A 26 -22.98 32.63 -56.51
N MET A 27 -23.93 31.69 -56.43
CA MET A 27 -23.67 30.28 -56.68
C MET A 27 -23.25 30.02 -58.14
N ALA A 28 -23.85 30.72 -59.10
CA ALA A 28 -23.46 30.65 -60.52
C ALA A 28 -22.04 31.20 -60.74
N PHE A 29 -21.68 32.30 -60.08
CA PHE A 29 -20.35 32.90 -60.14
C PHE A 29 -19.24 31.97 -59.60
N VAL A 30 -19.48 31.31 -58.46
CA VAL A 30 -18.51 30.35 -57.92
C VAL A 30 -18.38 29.13 -58.84
N ARG A 31 -19.49 28.65 -59.41
CA ARG A 31 -19.49 27.52 -60.35
C ARG A 31 -18.90 27.84 -61.72
N SER A 32 -18.90 29.10 -62.16
CA SER A 32 -18.27 29.48 -63.43
C SER A 32 -16.74 29.40 -63.36
N HIS A 33 -16.17 29.55 -62.16
CA HIS A 33 -14.74 29.43 -61.91
C HIS A 33 -14.33 28.04 -61.46
N VAL A 34 -15.16 27.39 -60.63
CA VAL A 34 -14.93 26.04 -60.12
C VAL A 34 -16.21 25.22 -60.28
N ASP A 35 -16.32 24.53 -61.41
CA ASP A 35 -17.48 23.72 -61.81
C ASP A 35 -17.89 22.65 -60.78
N THR A 36 -16.89 22.11 -60.08
CA THR A 36 -16.98 21.04 -59.09
C THR A 36 -17.20 21.57 -57.66
N ALA A 37 -17.42 22.88 -57.49
CA ALA A 37 -17.73 23.48 -56.20
C ALA A 37 -19.10 22.98 -55.65
N LYS A 38 -19.08 22.43 -54.44
CA LYS A 38 -20.28 21.94 -53.75
C LYS A 38 -20.73 22.91 -52.68
N VAL A 39 -22.00 23.30 -52.67
CA VAL A 39 -22.57 24.10 -51.57
C VAL A 39 -22.65 23.22 -50.32
N LEU A 40 -21.98 23.63 -49.24
CA LEU A 40 -22.02 22.96 -47.94
C LEU A 40 -23.16 23.46 -47.07
N SER A 41 -23.33 24.78 -47.04
CA SER A 41 -24.38 25.42 -46.24
C SER A 41 -24.81 26.74 -46.89
N ASN A 42 -26.09 27.07 -46.75
CA ASN A 42 -26.65 28.37 -47.11
C ASN A 42 -27.68 28.71 -46.03
N VAL A 43 -27.28 29.46 -45.01
CA VAL A 43 -28.09 29.72 -43.82
C VAL A 43 -27.95 31.18 -43.42
N GLY A 44 -29.08 31.89 -43.30
CA GLY A 44 -29.10 33.28 -42.84
C GLY A 44 -28.21 34.18 -43.70
N THR A 45 -27.20 34.80 -43.07
CA THR A 45 -26.24 35.73 -43.66
C THR A 45 -24.94 35.06 -44.14
N GLU A 46 -24.84 33.73 -44.18
CA GLU A 46 -23.62 33.03 -44.65
C GLU A 46 -23.92 31.97 -45.70
N VAL A 47 -23.03 31.83 -46.68
CA VAL A 47 -22.99 30.71 -47.63
C VAL A 47 -21.59 30.11 -47.64
N SER A 48 -21.50 28.79 -47.52
CA SER A 48 -20.23 28.07 -47.54
C SER A 48 -20.19 27.07 -48.68
N PHE A 49 -19.07 27.05 -49.41
CA PHE A 49 -18.75 26.12 -50.49
C PHE A 49 -17.59 25.21 -50.10
N GLN A 50 -17.60 23.98 -50.59
CA GLN A 50 -16.44 23.09 -50.62
C GLN A 50 -15.82 23.15 -52.01
N LEU A 51 -14.60 23.67 -52.09
CA LEU A 51 -13.80 23.72 -53.31
C LEU A 51 -12.80 22.56 -53.33
N PRO A 52 -12.67 21.80 -54.44
CA PRO A 52 -11.69 20.72 -54.54
C PRO A 52 -10.23 21.21 -54.45
N LEU A 53 -9.35 20.38 -53.90
CA LEU A 53 -7.91 20.68 -53.79
C LEU A 53 -7.23 20.87 -55.15
N ASP A 54 -7.63 20.07 -56.13
CA ASP A 54 -7.01 20.05 -57.47
C ASP A 54 -7.31 21.32 -58.28
N CYS A 55 -8.34 22.07 -57.88
CA CYS A 55 -8.77 23.34 -58.48
C CYS A 55 -8.11 24.57 -57.85
N SER A 56 -7.13 24.40 -56.95
CA SER A 56 -6.48 25.53 -56.24
C SER A 56 -5.85 26.58 -57.16
N HIS A 57 -5.42 26.17 -58.36
CA HIS A 57 -4.90 27.07 -59.39
C HIS A 57 -5.94 28.05 -59.96
N LEU A 58 -7.24 27.78 -59.79
CA LEU A 58 -8.36 28.61 -60.27
C LEU A 58 -8.82 29.64 -59.23
N PHE A 59 -8.34 29.56 -57.98
CA PHE A 59 -8.84 30.41 -56.90
C PHE A 59 -8.37 31.86 -57.02
N ALA A 60 -7.11 32.07 -57.40
CA ALA A 60 -6.55 33.41 -57.56
C ALA A 60 -7.35 34.27 -58.57
N PRO A 61 -7.63 33.81 -59.80
CA PRO A 61 -8.47 34.59 -60.73
C PRO A 61 -9.92 34.74 -60.22
N MET A 62 -10.49 33.73 -59.57
CA MET A 62 -11.83 33.81 -58.98
C MET A 62 -11.93 34.89 -57.89
N PHE A 63 -10.93 35.00 -57.00
CA PHE A 63 -10.93 36.02 -55.95
C PHE A 63 -10.74 37.42 -56.49
N VAL A 64 -9.90 37.60 -57.51
CA VAL A 64 -9.73 38.89 -58.18
C VAL A 64 -11.04 39.36 -58.81
N GLU A 65 -11.76 38.46 -59.49
CA GLU A 65 -13.05 38.80 -60.11
C GLU A 65 -14.15 38.99 -59.05
N LEU A 66 -14.10 38.24 -57.95
CA LEU A 66 -15.02 38.38 -56.82
C LEU A 66 -14.84 39.75 -56.15
N ASP A 67 -13.60 40.15 -55.84
CA ASP A 67 -13.25 41.45 -55.27
C ASP A 67 -13.78 42.61 -56.11
N ALA A 68 -13.70 42.48 -57.44
CA ALA A 68 -14.22 43.48 -58.38
C ALA A 68 -15.77 43.59 -58.38
N HIS A 69 -16.47 42.55 -57.92
CA HIS A 69 -17.93 42.45 -57.99
C HIS A 69 -18.62 42.23 -56.64
N LEU A 70 -17.91 42.36 -55.50
CA LEU A 70 -18.45 42.11 -54.14
C LEU A 70 -19.77 42.85 -53.88
N ALA A 71 -19.80 44.15 -54.17
CA ALA A 71 -20.99 45.00 -53.96
C ALA A 71 -22.15 44.63 -54.90
N ARG A 72 -21.85 44.16 -56.12
CA ARG A 72 -22.88 43.75 -57.10
C ARG A 72 -23.47 42.38 -56.77
N LEU A 73 -22.68 41.50 -56.17
CA LEU A 73 -23.10 40.16 -55.73
C LEU A 73 -23.67 40.15 -54.30
N GLY A 74 -23.72 41.30 -53.63
CA GLY A 74 -24.23 41.43 -52.24
C GLY A 74 -23.38 40.67 -51.22
N VAL A 75 -22.06 40.63 -51.40
CA VAL A 75 -21.13 39.92 -50.48
C VAL A 75 -20.34 40.93 -49.65
N LEU A 76 -20.41 40.82 -48.33
CA LEU A 76 -19.70 41.68 -47.37
C LEU A 76 -18.24 41.30 -47.23
N SER A 77 -17.96 40.00 -47.08
CA SER A 77 -16.62 39.47 -46.92
C SER A 77 -16.59 38.00 -47.30
N TYR A 78 -15.38 37.48 -47.56
CA TYR A 78 -15.17 36.06 -47.78
C TYR A 78 -13.91 35.58 -47.05
N GLY A 79 -13.89 34.28 -46.77
CA GLY A 79 -12.74 33.58 -46.20
C GLY A 79 -12.60 32.22 -46.83
N ILE A 80 -11.35 31.80 -47.07
CA ILE A 80 -11.03 30.45 -47.50
C ILE A 80 -10.16 29.78 -46.44
N SER A 81 -10.52 28.56 -46.05
CA SER A 81 -9.76 27.75 -45.09
C SER A 81 -9.56 26.34 -45.65
N VAL A 82 -8.46 25.69 -45.28
CA VAL A 82 -8.22 24.29 -45.66
C VAL A 82 -8.96 23.40 -44.66
N THR A 83 -9.65 22.37 -45.14
CA THR A 83 -10.28 21.37 -44.27
C THR A 83 -9.20 20.73 -43.37
N THR A 84 -9.36 20.89 -42.06
CA THR A 84 -8.39 20.42 -41.06
C THR A 84 -8.47 18.89 -40.91
N LEU A 85 -7.47 18.25 -40.30
CA LEU A 85 -7.57 16.80 -40.02
C LEU A 85 -8.71 16.53 -39.02
N GLU A 86 -8.89 17.44 -38.09
CA GLU A 86 -9.90 17.46 -37.05
C GLU A 86 -11.32 17.47 -37.64
N GLU A 87 -11.59 18.31 -38.63
CA GLU A 87 -12.88 18.33 -39.35
C GLU A 87 -13.15 17.04 -40.13
N VAL A 88 -12.11 16.47 -40.77
CA VAL A 88 -12.22 15.17 -41.44
C VAL A 88 -12.51 14.06 -40.43
N PHE A 89 -11.89 14.09 -39.25
CA PHE A 89 -12.16 13.13 -38.18
C PHE A 89 -13.58 13.29 -37.61
N ILE A 90 -14.09 14.52 -37.47
CA ILE A 90 -15.48 14.75 -37.05
C ILE A 90 -16.46 14.19 -38.10
N LYS A 91 -16.25 14.47 -39.40
CA LYS A 91 -17.11 13.91 -40.45
C LYS A 91 -17.05 12.38 -40.53
N VAL A 92 -15.87 11.78 -40.36
CA VAL A 92 -15.73 10.32 -40.31
C VAL A 92 -16.43 9.73 -39.08
N ALA A 93 -16.36 10.43 -37.95
CA ALA A 93 -17.08 10.03 -36.74
C ALA A 93 -18.59 10.13 -36.92
N GLU A 94 -19.10 11.20 -37.55
CA GLU A 94 -20.53 11.39 -37.86
C GLU A 94 -21.06 10.33 -38.84
N VAL A 95 -20.29 10.00 -39.89
CA VAL A 95 -20.67 8.98 -40.88
C VAL A 95 -20.64 7.55 -40.28
N GLY A 96 -19.82 7.32 -39.26
CA GLY A 96 -19.77 6.07 -38.50
C GLY A 96 -20.74 5.99 -37.31
N ASP A 97 -21.50 7.06 -37.01
CA ASP A 97 -22.36 7.17 -35.83
C ASP A 97 -23.77 6.63 -36.09
N GLU A 98 -23.89 5.35 -36.49
CA GLU A 98 -25.18 4.70 -36.79
C GLU A 98 -26.21 4.78 -35.63
N HIS A 99 -25.75 5.10 -34.41
CA HIS A 99 -26.55 5.18 -33.19
C HIS A 99 -26.61 6.59 -32.56
N ASN A 100 -26.11 7.64 -33.23
CA ASN A 100 -26.02 9.01 -32.68
C ASN A 100 -25.34 9.09 -31.29
N GLN A 101 -24.38 8.21 -30.96
CA GLN A 101 -23.70 8.16 -29.66
C GLN A 101 -22.71 9.33 -29.46
N HIS A 102 -22.25 9.96 -30.54
CA HIS A 102 -21.23 10.99 -30.49
C HIS A 102 -21.81 12.40 -30.67
N THR A 103 -22.92 12.56 -31.38
CA THR A 103 -23.60 13.85 -31.62
C THR A 103 -24.62 14.19 -30.53
N LEU A 104 -24.58 15.40 -29.98
CA LEU A 104 -25.60 15.91 -29.06
C LEU A 104 -26.86 16.22 -29.87
N GLN A 105 -27.97 15.51 -29.62
CA GLN A 105 -29.21 15.77 -30.31
C GLN A 105 -29.79 17.13 -29.89
N SER A 106 -30.01 18.02 -30.85
CA SER A 106 -30.85 19.22 -30.67
C SER A 106 -32.28 18.75 -30.38
N LYS A 107 -32.79 18.99 -29.17
CA LYS A 107 -34.20 18.74 -28.86
C LYS A 107 -35.09 19.51 -29.85
N PRO A 108 -36.13 18.89 -30.43
CA PRO A 108 -37.10 19.61 -31.23
C PRO A 108 -37.74 20.72 -30.40
N THR A 109 -37.94 21.88 -31.02
CA THR A 109 -38.63 23.04 -30.47
C THR A 109 -40.03 22.62 -29.99
N GLY A 110 -40.18 22.41 -28.68
CA GLY A 110 -41.43 21.92 -28.05
C GLY A 110 -41.24 20.82 -27.00
N ALA A 111 -40.03 20.30 -26.78
CA ALA A 111 -39.78 19.35 -25.70
C ALA A 111 -40.00 19.99 -24.31
N LYS A 112 -40.66 19.27 -23.39
CA LYS A 112 -40.90 19.70 -22.00
C LYS A 112 -39.61 20.26 -21.36
N PRO A 113 -39.70 21.37 -20.60
CA PRO A 113 -38.54 21.93 -19.90
C PRO A 113 -37.87 20.86 -19.05
N SER A 114 -36.54 20.89 -18.96
CA SER A 114 -35.78 19.91 -18.19
C SER A 114 -36.37 19.73 -16.79
N THR A 115 -36.73 18.50 -16.46
CA THR A 115 -37.23 18.11 -15.13
C THR A 115 -36.13 18.03 -14.08
N GLY A 116 -34.90 18.42 -14.44
CA GLY A 116 -33.77 18.48 -13.52
C GLY A 116 -34.09 19.39 -12.34
N TYR A 117 -33.83 18.88 -11.13
CA TYR A 117 -34.01 19.64 -9.90
C TYR A 117 -33.12 20.89 -9.94
N LYS A 118 -33.76 22.07 -9.99
CA LYS A 118 -33.06 23.35 -9.82
C LYS A 118 -33.06 23.65 -8.33
N ILE A 119 -31.88 23.92 -7.78
CA ILE A 119 -31.77 24.46 -6.42
C ILE A 119 -32.49 25.81 -6.44
N ASP A 120 -33.60 25.89 -5.70
CA ASP A 120 -34.35 27.14 -5.57
C ASP A 120 -33.46 28.16 -4.86
N ALA A 121 -33.20 29.29 -5.53
CA ALA A 121 -32.39 30.38 -4.98
C ALA A 121 -33.00 30.96 -3.70
N ASN A 122 -34.30 30.74 -3.46
CA ASN A 122 -35.04 31.19 -2.29
C ASN A 122 -35.24 30.09 -1.23
N ALA A 123 -34.80 28.85 -1.46
CA ALA A 123 -34.87 27.81 -0.44
C ALA A 123 -33.92 28.13 0.73
N PRO A 124 -34.31 27.87 1.98
CA PRO A 124 -33.46 28.12 3.13
C PRO A 124 -32.14 27.32 2.97
N PRO A 125 -30.98 27.97 3.18
CA PRO A 125 -29.70 27.31 3.00
C PRO A 125 -29.61 26.11 3.95
N VAL A 126 -29.21 24.96 3.40
CA VAL A 126 -28.96 23.76 4.20
C VAL A 126 -27.90 24.10 5.25
N SER A 127 -28.20 23.81 6.52
CA SER A 127 -27.28 24.05 7.63
C SER A 127 -25.89 23.48 7.34
N HIS A 128 -24.83 24.21 7.71
CA HIS A 128 -23.45 23.78 7.51
C HIS A 128 -23.18 22.39 8.12
N ILE A 129 -23.81 22.06 9.23
CA ILE A 129 -23.70 20.75 9.89
C ILE A 129 -24.39 19.66 9.07
N ALA A 130 -25.58 19.93 8.53
CA ALA A 130 -26.29 18.99 7.67
C ALA A 130 -25.51 18.74 6.38
N MET A 131 -24.97 19.79 5.75
CA MET A 131 -24.10 19.66 4.58
C MET A 131 -22.83 18.86 4.88
N PHE A 132 -22.23 19.04 6.06
CA PHE A 132 -21.08 18.25 6.49
C PHE A 132 -21.39 16.74 6.51
N PHE A 133 -22.54 16.33 7.08
CA PHE A 133 -22.92 14.91 7.10
C PHE A 133 -23.26 14.36 5.70
N ILE A 134 -23.88 15.17 4.84
CA ILE A 134 -24.12 14.80 3.43
C ILE A 134 -22.78 14.57 2.72
N HIS A 135 -21.82 15.49 2.88
CA HIS A 135 -20.47 15.36 2.32
C HIS A 135 -19.75 14.14 2.87
N PHE A 136 -19.78 13.93 4.18
CA PHE A 136 -19.17 12.77 4.83
C PHE A 136 -19.73 11.46 4.27
N ALA A 137 -21.06 11.31 4.20
CA ALA A 137 -21.70 10.11 3.69
C ALA A 137 -21.37 9.87 2.21
N ALA A 138 -21.37 10.91 1.38
CA ALA A 138 -21.04 10.82 -0.03
C ALA A 138 -19.57 10.40 -0.26
N LEU A 139 -18.63 11.00 0.48
CA LEU A 139 -17.20 10.69 0.40
C LEU A 139 -16.86 9.33 1.00
N PHE A 140 -17.56 8.91 2.06
CA PHE A 140 -17.42 7.57 2.62
C PHE A 140 -17.93 6.52 1.63
N LYS A 141 -19.11 6.74 1.01
CA LYS A 141 -19.65 5.87 -0.04
C LYS A 141 -18.72 5.80 -1.26
N LYS A 142 -18.12 6.92 -1.66
CA LYS A 142 -17.05 6.99 -2.67
C LYS A 142 -15.91 6.05 -2.30
N ARG A 143 -15.38 6.17 -1.08
CA ARG A 143 -14.26 5.36 -0.59
C ARG A 143 -14.58 3.87 -0.62
N VAL A 144 -15.76 3.47 -0.14
CA VAL A 144 -16.25 2.09 -0.15
C VAL A 144 -16.32 1.53 -1.59
N ARG A 145 -16.92 2.28 -2.52
CA ARG A 145 -17.06 1.87 -3.93
C ARG A 145 -15.70 1.68 -4.60
N THR A 146 -14.78 2.62 -4.38
CA THR A 146 -13.42 2.53 -4.93
C THR A 146 -12.65 1.35 -4.33
N ALA A 147 -12.67 1.19 -3.01
CA ALA A 147 -11.95 0.11 -2.32
C ALA A 147 -12.47 -1.29 -2.69
N ARG A 148 -13.78 -1.45 -2.92
CA ARG A 148 -14.36 -2.72 -3.39
C ARG A 148 -13.82 -3.15 -4.77
N ARG A 149 -13.47 -2.19 -5.63
CA ARG A 149 -12.98 -2.43 -7.00
C ARG A 149 -11.46 -2.48 -7.07
N ASP A 150 -10.78 -1.79 -6.16
CA ASP A 150 -9.32 -1.84 -6.05
C ASP A 150 -8.87 -3.06 -5.23
N ARG A 151 -8.61 -4.17 -5.93
CA ARG A 151 -8.12 -5.41 -5.31
C ARG A 151 -6.80 -5.21 -4.55
N LYS A 152 -5.98 -4.22 -4.91
CA LYS A 152 -4.70 -3.98 -4.22
C LYS A 152 -4.92 -3.47 -2.80
N ILE A 153 -5.89 -2.58 -2.60
CA ILE A 153 -6.24 -2.05 -1.27
C ILE A 153 -6.68 -3.17 -0.34
N VAL A 154 -7.52 -4.09 -0.81
CA VAL A 154 -7.99 -5.24 0.00
C VAL A 154 -6.83 -6.23 0.28
N LEU A 155 -5.98 -6.48 -0.71
CA LEU A 155 -4.84 -7.37 -0.57
C LEU A 155 -3.84 -6.85 0.48
N PHE A 156 -3.37 -5.62 0.34
CA PHE A 156 -2.37 -5.02 1.25
C PHE A 156 -2.97 -4.54 2.57
N GLY A 157 -4.23 -4.11 2.57
CA GLY A 157 -4.91 -3.57 3.76
C GLY A 157 -5.53 -4.62 4.68
N ALA A 158 -5.80 -5.85 4.20
CA ALA A 158 -6.41 -6.89 5.02
C ALA A 158 -5.79 -8.28 4.83
N LEU A 159 -5.80 -8.82 3.61
CA LEU A 159 -5.45 -10.23 3.38
C LEU A 159 -3.99 -10.55 3.72
N LEU A 160 -3.05 -9.73 3.25
CA LEU A 160 -1.62 -9.94 3.41
C LEU A 160 -1.18 -9.75 4.88
N PRO A 161 -1.59 -8.70 5.60
CA PRO A 161 -1.36 -8.60 7.05
C PRO A 161 -1.86 -9.82 7.84
N ILE A 162 -3.08 -10.29 7.55
CA ILE A 162 -3.65 -11.48 8.21
C ILE A 162 -2.82 -12.73 7.88
N ALA A 163 -2.43 -12.91 6.62
CA ALA A 163 -1.61 -14.03 6.19
C ALA A 163 -0.25 -14.04 6.90
N PHE A 164 0.42 -12.90 7.04
CA PHE A 164 1.71 -12.80 7.75
C PHE A 164 1.57 -13.11 9.25
N ILE A 165 0.50 -12.63 9.89
CA ILE A 165 0.25 -12.93 11.31
C ILE A 165 -0.03 -14.43 11.50
N ILE A 166 -0.91 -15.01 10.68
CA ILE A 166 -1.24 -16.44 10.76
C ILE A 166 -0.02 -17.30 10.45
N LEU A 167 0.72 -16.99 9.39
CA LEU A 167 1.93 -17.72 9.00
C LEU A 167 2.97 -17.66 10.12
N GLY A 168 3.23 -16.46 10.65
CA GLY A 168 4.18 -16.24 11.74
C GLY A 168 3.84 -17.08 12.96
N ILE A 169 2.60 -17.00 13.43
CA ILE A 169 2.16 -17.72 14.62
C ILE A 169 2.06 -19.25 14.37
N SER A 170 1.64 -19.67 13.17
CA SER A 170 1.50 -21.09 12.82
C SER A 170 2.84 -21.82 12.73
N ILE A 171 3.85 -21.24 12.06
CA ILE A 171 5.21 -21.79 12.00
C ILE A 171 5.73 -22.06 13.41
N LEU A 172 5.40 -21.20 14.36
CA LEU A 172 5.91 -21.26 15.72
C LEU A 172 5.17 -22.27 16.60
N LYS A 173 3.85 -22.49 16.42
CA LYS A 173 3.09 -23.51 17.17
C LYS A 173 3.43 -24.94 16.76
N PHE A 174 3.74 -25.15 15.48
CA PHE A 174 4.17 -26.47 15.01
C PHE A 174 5.59 -26.85 15.47
N SER A 175 6.32 -25.91 16.06
CA SER A 175 7.60 -26.20 16.70
C SER A 175 7.40 -27.18 17.86
N ALA A 176 8.19 -28.27 17.88
CA ALA A 176 8.13 -29.30 18.90
C ALA A 176 8.53 -28.80 20.31
N LEU A 177 9.05 -27.57 20.43
CA LEU A 177 9.64 -26.99 21.65
C LEU A 177 8.71 -26.92 22.86
N THR A 178 7.38 -26.97 22.68
CA THR A 178 6.41 -26.85 23.79
C THR A 178 5.69 -28.15 24.12
N LYS A 179 5.97 -29.23 23.38
CA LYS A 179 5.38 -30.55 23.60
C LYS A 179 6.25 -31.34 24.57
N ASN A 180 5.62 -32.17 25.40
CA ASN A 180 6.35 -33.14 26.20
C ASN A 180 6.95 -34.21 25.27
N ASP A 181 8.19 -34.61 25.55
CA ASP A 181 8.83 -35.70 24.84
C ASP A 181 8.08 -37.02 25.08
N ALA A 182 7.87 -37.79 24.01
CA ALA A 182 7.24 -39.09 24.11
C ALA A 182 8.20 -40.12 24.73
N PRO A 183 7.68 -41.14 25.44
CA PRO A 183 8.51 -42.22 25.95
C PRO A 183 9.17 -43.00 24.80
N ILE A 184 10.47 -43.22 24.92
CA ILE A 184 11.27 -43.96 23.93
C ILE A 184 11.61 -45.34 24.52
N ARG A 185 11.24 -46.42 23.83
CA ARG A 185 11.69 -47.77 24.18
C ARG A 185 13.18 -47.88 23.84
N LEU A 186 14.00 -48.27 24.82
CA LEU A 186 15.41 -48.51 24.62
C LEU A 186 15.64 -49.85 23.93
N GLY A 187 16.57 -49.87 22.97
CA GLY A 187 16.92 -51.03 22.17
C GLY A 187 17.26 -50.67 20.72
N LEU A 188 17.40 -51.68 19.87
CA LEU A 188 17.81 -51.49 18.48
C LEU A 188 16.70 -51.01 17.56
N GLY A 189 15.43 -51.14 17.95
CA GLY A 189 14.27 -50.85 17.08
C GLY A 189 14.16 -49.40 16.59
N ASN A 190 14.83 -48.45 17.24
CA ASN A 190 14.86 -47.04 16.84
C ASN A 190 15.98 -46.73 15.83
N TYR A 191 16.86 -47.70 15.53
CA TYR A 191 17.89 -47.56 14.51
C TYR A 191 17.37 -47.99 13.15
N THR A 192 17.98 -47.47 12.09
CA THR A 192 17.61 -47.75 10.69
C THR A 192 17.66 -49.23 10.34
N LEU A 193 18.64 -49.97 10.87
CA LEU A 193 18.80 -51.41 10.65
C LEU A 193 18.01 -52.26 11.66
N GLN A 194 17.37 -51.66 12.66
CA GLN A 194 16.58 -52.36 13.69
C GLN A 194 17.31 -53.60 14.26
N GLN A 195 16.72 -54.79 14.17
CA GLN A 195 17.32 -56.04 14.66
C GLN A 195 18.57 -56.48 13.90
N GLN A 196 18.84 -55.89 12.73
CA GLN A 196 20.05 -56.12 11.93
C GLN A 196 21.18 -55.15 12.30
N THR A 197 20.95 -54.21 13.23
CA THR A 197 22.00 -53.32 13.73
C THR A 197 23.15 -54.15 14.32
N PRO A 198 24.39 -54.03 13.82
CA PRO A 198 25.51 -54.81 14.32
C PRO A 198 25.78 -54.58 15.81
N VAL A 199 25.91 -55.69 16.55
CA VAL A 199 26.28 -55.69 17.97
C VAL A 199 27.57 -56.49 18.13
N PRO A 200 28.73 -55.90 17.83
CA PRO A 200 30.01 -56.59 18.00
C PRO A 200 30.31 -56.84 19.49
N VAL A 201 30.71 -58.07 19.79
CA VAL A 201 31.07 -58.54 21.13
C VAL A 201 32.50 -59.05 21.10
N TYR A 202 33.40 -58.35 21.79
CA TYR A 202 34.80 -58.73 21.90
C TYR A 202 35.05 -59.46 23.21
N CYS A 203 35.42 -60.73 23.13
CA CYS A 203 35.60 -61.58 24.30
C CYS A 203 37.08 -61.55 24.74
N VAL A 204 37.31 -61.15 25.99
CA VAL A 204 38.63 -61.18 26.66
C VAL A 204 39.00 -62.62 27.04
N ALA A 205 38.02 -63.37 27.55
CA ALA A 205 38.08 -64.80 27.83
C ALA A 205 36.69 -65.40 27.59
N ASP A 206 36.64 -66.65 27.14
CA ASP A 206 35.40 -67.39 26.89
C ASP A 206 35.43 -68.76 27.59
N ASP A 207 35.68 -68.73 28.90
CA ASP A 207 35.74 -69.95 29.72
C ASP A 207 34.35 -70.60 29.75
N ASN A 208 34.26 -71.87 29.32
CA ASN A 208 33.00 -72.61 29.20
C ASN A 208 31.91 -71.93 28.33
N GLY A 209 32.31 -71.09 27.36
CA GLY A 209 31.40 -70.51 26.36
C GLY A 209 30.48 -69.40 26.87
N TRP A 210 30.78 -68.79 28.02
CA TRP A 210 29.96 -67.74 28.64
C TRP A 210 29.82 -66.49 27.77
N CYS A 211 30.89 -66.04 27.13
CA CYS A 211 30.87 -64.86 26.26
C CYS A 211 30.09 -65.16 24.98
N THR A 212 30.28 -66.36 24.42
CA THR A 212 29.53 -66.83 23.26
C THR A 212 28.03 -66.97 23.56
N ALA A 213 27.67 -67.46 24.75
CA ALA A 213 26.27 -67.56 25.20
C ALA A 213 25.62 -66.18 25.38
N LEU A 214 26.35 -65.21 25.94
CA LEU A 214 25.88 -63.84 26.11
C LEU A 214 25.68 -63.13 24.77
N ALA A 215 26.58 -63.35 23.81
CA ALA A 215 26.46 -62.78 22.48
C ALA A 215 25.31 -63.38 21.66
N ALA A 216 24.99 -64.66 21.88
CA ALA A 216 23.86 -65.33 21.26
C ALA A 216 22.49 -64.74 21.67
N ALA A 217 22.43 -63.98 22.77
CA ALA A 217 21.24 -63.24 23.17
C ALA A 217 20.96 -62.00 22.31
N PHE A 218 21.92 -61.55 21.48
CA PHE A 218 21.75 -60.43 20.56
C PHE A 218 21.39 -60.92 19.16
N SER A 219 20.34 -60.36 18.55
CA SER A 219 19.85 -60.73 17.20
C SER A 219 20.90 -60.63 16.08
N ALA A 220 21.85 -59.70 16.22
CA ALA A 220 22.98 -59.49 15.32
C ALA A 220 24.32 -59.45 16.11
N GLY A 221 24.42 -60.28 17.15
CA GLY A 221 25.63 -60.46 17.95
C GLY A 221 26.75 -61.07 17.11
N GLN A 222 27.87 -60.36 16.97
CA GLN A 222 29.06 -60.89 16.30
C GLN A 222 30.21 -61.02 17.29
N VAL A 223 30.53 -62.26 17.65
CA VAL A 223 31.59 -62.58 18.60
C VAL A 223 32.96 -62.52 17.93
N THR A 224 33.92 -61.88 18.59
CA THR A 224 35.33 -61.91 18.21
C THR A 224 36.17 -62.16 19.45
N LEU A 225 36.92 -63.27 19.47
CA LEU A 225 37.86 -63.56 20.54
C LEU A 225 39.09 -62.66 20.39
N LEU A 226 39.48 -61.97 21.46
CA LEU A 226 40.68 -61.14 21.46
C LEU A 226 41.93 -62.00 21.66
N PRO A 227 42.94 -61.93 20.75
CA PRO A 227 44.16 -62.70 20.90
C PRO A 227 45.00 -62.22 22.09
N ARG A 228 45.64 -63.15 22.81
CA ARG A 228 46.47 -62.89 24.01
C ARG A 228 47.92 -62.45 23.72
N ASP A 229 48.19 -61.96 22.51
CA ASP A 229 49.56 -61.60 22.09
C ASP A 229 50.13 -60.38 22.85
N GLU A 230 51.45 -60.16 22.82
CA GLU A 230 52.08 -58.95 23.38
C GLU A 230 51.67 -57.68 22.61
N TYR A 231 51.32 -56.61 23.33
CA TYR A 231 51.05 -55.31 22.71
C TYR A 231 52.37 -54.57 22.48
N MET A 232 52.82 -54.48 21.23
CA MET A 232 53.93 -53.60 20.87
C MET A 232 53.39 -52.32 20.23
N SER A 233 53.37 -51.23 20.99
CA SER A 233 53.24 -49.89 20.39
C SER A 233 54.61 -49.23 20.31
N PRO A 234 55.02 -48.66 19.17
CA PRO A 234 56.21 -47.81 19.13
C PRO A 234 55.96 -46.56 20.01
N THR A 235 56.92 -46.25 20.88
CA THR A 235 56.90 -45.10 21.78
C THR A 235 56.55 -43.80 21.04
N PRO A 236 55.38 -43.18 21.28
CA PRO A 236 54.98 -42.01 20.50
C PRO A 236 55.79 -40.79 20.92
N THR A 237 56.24 -40.01 19.93
CA THR A 237 56.86 -38.70 20.17
C THR A 237 55.90 -37.61 19.72
N VAL A 238 55.38 -36.82 20.65
CA VAL A 238 54.44 -35.72 20.39
C VAL A 238 55.06 -34.43 20.91
N PHE A 239 55.15 -33.40 20.07
CA PHE A 239 55.84 -32.14 20.37
C PHE A 239 57.30 -32.32 20.84
N GLN A 240 58.03 -33.25 20.22
CA GLN A 240 59.41 -33.61 20.59
C GLN A 240 59.59 -34.16 22.02
N VAL A 241 58.51 -34.52 22.70
CA VAL A 241 58.55 -35.29 23.94
C VAL A 241 58.26 -36.75 23.60
N THR A 242 59.23 -37.62 23.85
CA THR A 242 59.05 -39.07 23.71
C THR A 242 58.39 -39.61 24.98
N TYR A 243 57.17 -40.13 24.85
CA TYR A 243 56.42 -40.67 25.97
C TYR A 243 56.74 -42.15 26.13
N ASN A 244 57.44 -42.54 27.19
CA ASN A 244 57.64 -43.96 27.50
C ASN A 244 56.27 -44.65 27.61
N ASN A 245 56.10 -45.75 26.88
CA ASN A 245 54.90 -46.55 27.02
C ASN A 245 54.79 -47.03 28.48
N PRO A 246 53.61 -46.89 29.12
CA PRO A 246 53.40 -47.53 30.41
C PRO A 246 53.63 -49.05 30.25
N PRO A 247 54.15 -49.74 31.26
CA PRO A 247 54.25 -51.20 31.23
C PRO A 247 52.82 -51.76 31.26
N ILE A 248 52.28 -52.07 30.09
CA ILE A 248 50.97 -52.70 29.93
C ILE A 248 51.23 -54.20 29.86
N ALA A 249 50.85 -54.95 30.89
CA ALA A 249 50.99 -56.40 30.82
C ALA A 249 49.95 -56.92 29.80
N PRO A 250 50.34 -57.71 28.79
CA PRO A 250 49.43 -58.14 27.72
C PRO A 250 48.26 -59.01 28.21
N SER A 251 48.44 -59.63 29.37
CA SER A 251 47.51 -60.52 30.04
C SER A 251 46.71 -59.86 31.16
N ASP A 252 46.94 -58.58 31.45
CA ASP A 252 46.18 -57.84 32.46
C ASP A 252 45.01 -57.07 31.85
N THR A 253 44.16 -56.53 32.72
CA THR A 253 42.97 -55.75 32.35
C THR A 253 43.29 -54.55 31.46
N THR A 254 44.46 -53.93 31.60
CA THR A 254 44.86 -52.76 30.80
C THR A 254 45.23 -53.15 29.37
N GLY A 255 45.93 -54.28 29.18
CA GLY A 255 46.25 -54.83 27.86
C GLY A 255 44.99 -55.23 27.09
N PHE A 256 44.03 -55.87 27.76
CA PHE A 256 42.76 -56.25 27.16
C PHE A 256 41.90 -55.04 26.80
N CYS A 257 41.77 -54.05 27.69
CA CYS A 257 41.01 -52.83 27.41
C CYS A 257 41.59 -52.05 26.21
N LEU A 258 42.93 -51.97 26.10
CA LEU A 258 43.59 -51.27 24.99
C LEU A 258 43.38 -51.97 23.65
N LYS A 259 43.62 -53.29 23.58
CA LYS A 259 43.36 -54.10 22.36
C LYS A 259 41.91 -54.07 21.94
N SER A 260 41.01 -54.13 22.92
CA SER A 260 39.59 -54.02 22.65
C SER A 260 39.23 -52.67 22.06
N GLY A 261 39.79 -51.59 22.61
CA GLY A 261 39.65 -50.24 22.07
C GLY A 261 40.17 -50.13 20.63
N GLU A 262 41.33 -50.72 20.34
CA GLU A 262 41.91 -50.79 18.99
C GLU A 262 41.01 -51.57 18.01
N GLN A 263 40.47 -52.71 18.40
CA GLN A 263 39.58 -53.50 17.54
C GLN A 263 38.26 -52.78 17.26
N VAL A 264 37.67 -52.15 18.28
CA VAL A 264 36.48 -51.31 18.14
C VAL A 264 36.78 -50.12 17.23
N TRP A 265 37.94 -49.48 17.38
CA TRP A 265 38.39 -48.36 16.56
C TRP A 265 38.61 -48.77 15.10
N THR A 266 39.38 -49.83 14.83
CA THR A 266 39.67 -50.32 13.48
C THR A 266 38.39 -50.69 12.75
N ARG A 267 37.48 -51.42 13.41
CA ARG A 267 36.21 -51.81 12.81
C ARG A 267 35.23 -50.64 12.62
N GLY A 268 35.15 -49.75 13.59
CA GLY A 268 34.22 -48.62 13.58
C GLY A 268 34.67 -47.47 12.68
N PHE A 269 35.96 -47.10 12.74
CA PHE A 269 36.53 -45.93 12.07
C PHE A 269 37.31 -46.27 10.79
N GLN A 270 38.12 -47.35 10.77
CA GLN A 270 38.91 -47.67 9.57
C GLN A 270 38.09 -48.45 8.52
N GLN A 271 37.20 -49.33 8.95
CA GLN A 271 36.35 -50.15 8.06
C GLN A 271 34.95 -49.54 7.80
N ALA A 272 34.58 -48.47 8.53
CA ALA A 272 33.33 -47.72 8.38
C ALA A 272 32.05 -48.60 8.31
N THR A 273 31.87 -49.48 9.30
CA THR A 273 30.72 -50.40 9.35
C THR A 273 29.40 -49.63 9.52
N ALA A 274 28.53 -49.68 8.50
CA ALA A 274 27.24 -48.99 8.53
C ALA A 274 26.35 -49.50 9.68
N GLY A 275 25.75 -48.56 10.43
CA GLY A 275 24.80 -48.86 11.49
C GLY A 275 25.41 -49.38 12.80
N GLN A 276 26.74 -49.33 12.99
CA GLN A 276 27.37 -49.68 14.26
C GLN A 276 27.37 -48.49 15.23
N TYR A 277 26.50 -48.54 16.25
CA TYR A 277 26.33 -47.47 17.25
C TYR A 277 26.98 -47.79 18.61
N GLY A 278 27.56 -48.98 18.76
CA GLY A 278 28.26 -49.41 19.97
C GLY A 278 28.85 -50.81 19.84
N ALA A 279 29.59 -51.23 20.85
CA ALA A 279 30.24 -52.54 20.95
C ALA A 279 30.35 -52.96 22.43
N TYR A 280 30.48 -54.26 22.67
CA TYR A 280 30.78 -54.79 24.00
C TYR A 280 32.17 -55.40 24.05
N ILE A 281 32.78 -55.26 25.22
CA ILE A 281 33.98 -55.98 25.62
C ILE A 281 33.56 -56.81 26.81
N VAL A 282 33.68 -58.12 26.75
CA VAL A 282 33.14 -59.02 27.76
C VAL A 282 34.26 -59.91 28.31
N HIS A 283 34.30 -60.02 29.63
CA HIS A 283 35.13 -60.94 30.38
C HIS A 283 34.20 -61.86 31.18
N GLY A 284 34.20 -63.16 30.86
CA GLY A 284 33.45 -64.16 31.63
C GLY A 284 34.39 -65.24 32.12
N SER A 285 34.37 -65.52 33.41
CA SER A 285 35.11 -66.65 33.98
C SER A 285 34.18 -67.54 34.81
N SER A 286 34.04 -68.78 34.34
CA SER A 286 33.23 -69.80 35.01
C SER A 286 33.86 -70.34 36.29
N THR A 287 35.18 -70.15 36.48
CA THR A 287 35.91 -70.59 37.67
C THR A 287 35.76 -69.62 38.83
N THR A 288 35.71 -68.31 38.56
CA THR A 288 35.45 -67.27 39.59
C THR A 288 33.98 -66.92 39.72
N GLY A 289 33.14 -67.27 38.74
CA GLY A 289 31.72 -66.95 38.73
C GLY A 289 31.44 -65.47 38.41
N GLU A 290 32.35 -64.81 37.71
CA GLU A 290 32.30 -63.37 37.44
C GLU A 290 32.06 -63.09 35.95
N VAL A 291 31.20 -62.09 35.69
CA VAL A 291 31.01 -61.51 34.36
C VAL A 291 31.23 -60.01 34.47
N GLY A 292 32.24 -59.53 33.77
CA GLY A 292 32.51 -58.11 33.57
C GLY A 292 32.27 -57.73 32.12
N TYR A 293 31.77 -56.52 31.87
CA TYR A 293 31.71 -55.98 30.52
C TYR A 293 31.98 -54.48 30.49
N ALA A 294 32.51 -54.00 29.37
CA ALA A 294 32.58 -52.59 29.03
C ALA A 294 31.77 -52.32 27.76
N ILE A 295 31.13 -51.15 27.70
CA ILE A 295 30.36 -50.70 26.55
C ILE A 295 31.16 -49.61 25.85
N ALA A 296 31.56 -49.84 24.61
CA ALA A 296 32.05 -48.79 23.74
C ALA A 296 30.86 -48.18 23.00
N VAL A 297 30.69 -46.86 23.07
CA VAL A 297 29.52 -46.16 22.54
C VAL A 297 29.93 -45.21 21.43
N ASN A 298 29.18 -45.21 20.34
CA ASN A 298 29.32 -44.23 19.28
C ASN A 298 28.41 -43.03 19.57
N THR A 299 29.01 -41.87 19.82
CA THR A 299 28.29 -40.64 20.19
C THR A 299 27.50 -40.00 19.03
N SER A 300 27.58 -40.55 17.81
CA SER A 300 26.69 -40.18 16.70
C SER A 300 25.21 -40.52 16.97
N SER A 301 24.93 -41.46 17.88
CA SER A 301 23.59 -41.71 18.40
C SER A 301 23.46 -41.18 19.83
N PRO A 302 22.54 -40.22 20.11
CA PRO A 302 22.39 -39.62 21.43
C PRO A 302 21.91 -40.62 22.49
N HIS A 303 21.31 -41.74 22.08
CA HIS A 303 20.80 -42.79 22.98
C HIS A 303 21.65 -44.07 22.96
N ALA A 304 22.82 -44.07 22.30
CA ALA A 304 23.67 -45.26 22.16
C ALA A 304 24.00 -45.92 23.50
N ALA A 305 24.47 -45.15 24.48
CA ALA A 305 24.85 -45.68 25.79
C ALA A 305 23.68 -46.39 26.50
N ALA A 306 22.51 -45.75 26.53
CA ALA A 306 21.32 -46.31 27.18
C ALA A 306 20.77 -47.54 26.41
N ASN A 307 20.78 -47.49 25.07
CA ASN A 307 20.33 -48.59 24.23
C ASN A 307 21.21 -49.84 24.40
N TYR A 308 22.54 -49.69 24.35
CA TYR A 308 23.46 -50.82 24.50
C TYR A 308 23.49 -51.32 25.97
N LYS A 309 23.33 -50.45 26.97
CA LYS A 309 23.15 -50.93 28.34
C LYS A 309 21.89 -51.79 28.51
N ALA A 310 20.74 -51.33 27.99
CA ALA A 310 19.48 -52.06 28.06
C ALA A 310 19.54 -53.42 27.34
N LEU A 311 20.24 -53.49 26.20
CA LEU A 311 20.46 -54.74 25.48
C LEU A 311 21.32 -55.72 26.29
N MET A 312 22.41 -55.25 26.89
CA MET A 312 23.25 -56.09 27.74
C MET A 312 22.49 -56.61 28.96
N ASP A 313 21.69 -55.77 29.62
CA ASP A 313 20.87 -56.18 30.77
C ASP A 313 19.85 -57.25 30.38
N GLN A 314 19.24 -57.12 29.19
CA GLN A 314 18.36 -58.15 28.63
C GLN A 314 19.09 -59.48 28.42
N ALA A 315 20.30 -59.45 27.86
CA ALA A 315 21.11 -60.64 27.62
C ALA A 315 21.53 -61.33 28.94
N VAL A 316 22.02 -60.55 29.91
CA VAL A 316 22.37 -61.06 31.24
C VAL A 316 21.15 -61.63 31.94
N TYR A 317 19.99 -60.97 31.86
CA TYR A 317 18.74 -61.44 32.46
C TYR A 317 18.31 -62.80 31.89
N GLN A 318 18.34 -62.97 30.56
CA GLN A 318 18.05 -64.26 29.92
C GLN A 318 19.04 -65.35 30.35
N MET A 319 20.32 -65.01 30.46
CA MET A 319 21.37 -65.94 30.88
C MET A 319 21.19 -66.41 32.34
N VAL A 320 20.92 -65.48 33.26
CA VAL A 320 20.72 -65.78 34.69
C VAL A 320 19.43 -66.56 34.93
N THR A 321 18.34 -66.21 34.24
CA THR A 321 17.04 -66.89 34.37
C THR A 321 16.94 -68.20 33.58
N LYS A 322 17.97 -68.54 32.78
CA LYS A 322 18.01 -69.69 31.86
C LYS A 322 16.78 -69.76 30.94
N SER A 323 16.17 -68.61 30.64
CA SER A 323 14.90 -68.52 29.93
C SER A 323 15.05 -67.59 28.73
N PRO A 324 15.26 -68.13 27.50
CA PRO A 324 15.47 -67.31 26.30
C PRO A 324 14.23 -66.50 25.89
N SER A 325 13.04 -66.86 26.39
CA SER A 325 11.78 -66.14 26.19
C SER A 325 11.56 -64.99 27.17
N ALA A 326 12.41 -64.83 28.19
CA ALA A 326 12.26 -63.77 29.18
C ALA A 326 12.61 -62.41 28.55
N THR A 327 11.74 -61.40 28.73
CA THR A 327 11.89 -60.06 28.15
C THR A 327 11.90 -58.97 29.21
N LEU A 328 12.99 -58.21 29.26
CA LEU A 328 13.17 -56.97 29.99
C LEU A 328 12.99 -55.80 29.01
N ILE A 329 12.02 -54.93 29.29
CA ILE A 329 11.73 -53.76 28.48
C ILE A 329 12.04 -52.51 29.29
N VAL A 330 12.96 -51.68 28.79
CA VAL A 330 13.34 -50.41 29.41
C VAL A 330 12.85 -49.27 28.54
N HIS A 331 12.18 -48.29 29.15
CA HIS A 331 11.75 -47.06 28.49
C HIS A 331 12.48 -45.87 29.10
N SER A 332 12.99 -44.98 28.26
CA SER A 332 13.37 -43.63 28.67
C SER A 332 12.13 -42.74 28.53
N HIS A 333 11.59 -42.29 29.65
CA HIS A 333 10.43 -41.41 29.69
C HIS A 333 10.82 -40.10 30.37
N PRO A 334 11.09 -39.03 29.60
CA PRO A 334 11.39 -37.73 30.17
C PRO A 334 10.23 -37.21 31.03
N LEU A 335 10.57 -36.48 32.09
CA LEU A 335 9.56 -35.79 32.89
C LEU A 335 8.87 -34.70 32.05
N PRO A 336 7.58 -34.41 32.32
CA PRO A 336 6.87 -33.35 31.60
C PRO A 336 7.52 -31.99 31.81
N LEU A 337 7.41 -31.11 30.81
CA LEU A 337 7.96 -29.76 30.88
C LEU A 337 7.30 -28.98 32.02
N THR A 338 8.14 -28.38 32.86
CA THR A 338 7.68 -27.49 33.94
C THR A 338 7.02 -26.23 33.36
N ALA A 339 6.15 -25.57 34.15
CA ALA A 339 5.55 -24.30 33.76
C ALA A 339 6.60 -23.25 33.39
N MET A 340 7.70 -23.17 34.14
CA MET A 340 8.81 -22.26 33.88
C MET A 340 9.48 -22.52 32.52
N THR A 341 9.75 -23.79 32.20
CA THR A 341 10.36 -24.18 30.91
C THR A 341 9.42 -23.88 29.74
N LYS A 342 8.10 -24.11 29.91
CA LYS A 342 7.09 -23.73 28.90
C LYS A 342 7.02 -22.22 28.69
N THR A 343 7.05 -21.43 29.75
CA THR A 343 7.09 -19.95 29.67
C THR A 343 8.34 -19.48 28.93
N LEU A 344 9.49 -20.10 29.17
CA LEU A 344 10.75 -19.76 28.50
C LEU A 344 10.67 -20.04 26.99
N PHE A 345 10.21 -21.22 26.57
CA PHE A 345 10.06 -21.55 25.15
C PHE A 345 9.01 -20.68 24.44
N THR A 346 7.87 -20.41 25.08
CA THR A 346 6.85 -19.49 24.54
C THR A 346 7.35 -18.06 24.47
N THR A 347 8.26 -17.66 25.35
CA THR A 347 8.88 -16.33 25.26
C THR A 347 9.83 -16.21 24.08
N PHE A 348 10.60 -17.24 23.73
CA PHE A 348 11.38 -17.22 22.48
C PHE A 348 10.48 -17.10 21.24
N ILE A 349 9.34 -17.78 21.24
CA ILE A 349 8.32 -17.70 20.18
C ILE A 349 7.73 -16.28 20.07
N SER A 350 7.60 -15.57 21.19
CA SER A 350 7.01 -14.23 21.21
C SER A 350 7.81 -13.17 20.44
N PHE A 351 9.14 -13.28 20.36
CA PHE A 351 9.98 -12.39 19.55
C PHE A 351 9.73 -12.52 18.04
N ALA A 352 9.65 -13.76 17.55
CA ALA A 352 9.32 -14.01 16.14
C ALA A 352 7.90 -13.53 15.80
N THR A 353 6.95 -13.72 16.73
CA THR A 353 5.59 -13.18 16.59
C THR A 353 5.60 -11.66 16.50
N SER A 354 6.41 -10.98 17.31
CA SER A 354 6.55 -9.51 17.29
C SER A 354 7.03 -9.00 15.93
N ILE A 355 8.02 -9.67 15.32
CA ILE A 355 8.50 -9.36 13.97
C ILE A 355 7.38 -9.54 12.94
N CYS A 356 6.64 -10.66 12.98
CA CYS A 356 5.55 -10.92 12.05
C CYS A 356 4.40 -9.92 12.18
N VAL A 357 4.06 -9.49 13.40
CA VAL A 357 3.05 -8.46 13.65
C VAL A 357 3.49 -7.11 13.06
N VAL A 358 4.72 -6.67 13.31
CA VAL A 358 5.21 -5.40 12.76
C VAL A 358 5.27 -5.46 11.23
N LEU A 359 5.78 -6.55 10.65
CA LEU A 359 5.76 -6.80 9.19
C LEU A 359 4.36 -6.66 8.60
N ALA A 360 3.36 -7.30 9.23
CA ALA A 360 1.98 -7.25 8.77
C ALA A 360 1.47 -5.80 8.65
N PHE A 361 1.72 -4.96 9.66
CA PHE A 361 1.29 -3.57 9.66
C PHE A 361 2.17 -2.63 8.80
N CYS A 362 3.41 -3.01 8.47
CA CYS A 362 4.19 -2.30 7.44
C CYS A 362 3.49 -2.35 6.07
N PHE A 363 2.93 -3.50 5.69
CA PHE A 363 2.19 -3.64 4.43
C PHE A 363 0.85 -2.91 4.43
N PHE A 364 0.20 -2.76 5.59
CA PHE A 364 -1.05 -2.02 5.72
C PHE A 364 -0.93 -0.58 5.19
N SER A 365 0.21 0.09 5.45
CA SER A 365 0.48 1.46 4.98
C SER A 365 0.44 1.61 3.45
N ALA A 366 0.72 0.54 2.71
CA ALA A 366 0.70 0.50 1.25
C ALA A 366 -0.72 0.58 0.67
N SER A 367 -1.76 0.38 1.50
CA SER A 367 -3.15 0.53 1.08
C SER A 367 -3.65 1.98 1.14
N ILE A 368 -2.99 2.83 1.95
CA ILE A 368 -3.44 4.20 2.25
C ILE A 368 -2.71 5.22 1.37
N VAL A 369 -1.38 5.22 1.41
CA VAL A 369 -0.56 6.28 0.80
C VAL A 369 -0.76 6.37 -0.73
N PRO A 370 -0.67 5.26 -1.50
CA PRO A 370 -0.83 5.33 -2.95
C PRO A 370 -2.20 5.85 -3.40
N TYR A 371 -3.25 5.51 -2.65
CA TYR A 371 -4.59 6.03 -2.91
C TYR A 371 -4.63 7.55 -2.77
N LEU A 372 -4.15 8.09 -1.64
CA LEU A 372 -4.16 9.53 -1.42
C LEU A 372 -3.27 10.28 -2.40
N VAL A 373 -2.13 9.71 -2.77
CA VAL A 373 -1.23 10.28 -3.77
C VAL A 373 -1.91 10.31 -5.15
N SER A 374 -2.60 9.23 -5.53
CA SER A 374 -3.37 9.19 -6.80
C SER A 374 -4.47 10.24 -6.84
N GLU A 375 -5.14 10.51 -5.72
CA GLU A 375 -6.22 11.49 -5.64
C GLU A 375 -5.70 12.95 -5.68
N LYS A 376 -4.48 13.16 -5.18
CA LYS A 376 -3.78 14.46 -5.16
C LYS A 376 -2.86 14.66 -6.36
N HIS A 377 -2.88 13.75 -7.34
CA HIS A 377 -1.89 13.77 -8.42
C HIS A 377 -1.95 15.09 -9.21
N PRO A 378 -0.81 15.76 -9.50
CA PRO A 378 -0.80 17.09 -10.10
C PRO A 378 -1.52 17.21 -11.45
N THR A 379 -1.55 16.13 -12.24
CA THR A 379 -2.16 16.13 -13.58
C THR A 379 -3.65 15.82 -13.61
N HIS A 380 -4.17 15.11 -12.60
CA HIS A 380 -5.57 14.69 -12.50
C HIS A 380 -6.04 14.86 -11.05
N ASN A 381 -5.93 16.08 -10.54
CA ASN A 381 -6.18 16.44 -9.14
C ASN A 381 -7.68 16.36 -8.79
N SER A 382 -8.19 15.15 -8.63
CA SER A 382 -9.59 14.87 -8.32
C SER A 382 -9.97 15.36 -6.92
N LYS A 383 -9.02 15.46 -5.97
CA LYS A 383 -9.23 16.16 -4.69
C LYS A 383 -9.57 17.63 -4.91
N HIS A 384 -8.81 18.32 -5.75
CA HIS A 384 -9.07 19.73 -6.06
C HIS A 384 -10.44 19.90 -6.73
N GLN A 385 -10.82 19.02 -7.66
CA GLN A 385 -12.16 19.08 -8.27
C GLN A 385 -13.28 18.92 -7.23
N GLN A 386 -13.13 18.01 -6.26
CA GLN A 386 -14.08 17.85 -5.16
C GLN A 386 -14.16 19.13 -4.31
N LEU A 387 -13.02 19.76 -3.99
CA LEU A 387 -12.98 21.00 -3.21
C LEU A 387 -13.62 22.17 -3.96
N VAL A 388 -13.34 22.34 -5.26
CA VAL A 388 -13.95 23.39 -6.11
C VAL A 388 -15.46 23.18 -6.25
N SER A 389 -15.91 21.92 -6.21
CA SER A 389 -17.35 21.60 -6.23
C SER A 389 -18.06 21.88 -4.90
N GLY A 390 -17.32 22.28 -3.85
CA GLY A 390 -17.87 22.72 -2.57
C GLY A 390 -17.76 21.71 -1.42
N VAL A 391 -16.95 20.65 -1.55
CA VAL A 391 -16.71 19.71 -0.44
C VAL A 391 -16.07 20.41 0.75
N SER A 392 -16.57 20.10 1.95
CA SER A 392 -15.94 20.51 3.21
C SER A 392 -14.67 19.69 3.51
N LEU A 393 -13.57 20.39 3.79
CA LEU A 393 -12.27 19.78 4.07
C LEU A 393 -12.29 18.80 5.27
N PRO A 394 -12.97 19.11 6.39
CA PRO A 394 -13.06 18.18 7.51
C PRO A 394 -13.82 16.90 7.15
N ALA A 395 -14.86 16.97 6.30
CA ALA A 395 -15.60 15.78 5.87
C ALA A 395 -14.74 14.88 4.98
N PHE A 396 -13.89 15.47 4.12
CA PHE A 396 -12.94 14.72 3.30
C PHE A 396 -11.97 13.90 4.15
N TRP A 397 -11.34 14.52 5.15
CA TRP A 397 -10.38 13.82 6.01
C TRP A 397 -11.05 12.79 6.91
N LEU A 398 -12.19 13.15 7.52
CA LEU A 398 -12.90 12.23 8.41
C LEU A 398 -13.45 11.02 7.65
N ALA A 399 -13.97 11.19 6.43
CA ALA A 399 -14.45 10.07 5.62
C ALA A 399 -13.32 9.11 5.23
N ASN A 400 -12.15 9.64 4.86
CA ASN A 400 -10.97 8.81 4.59
C ASN A 400 -10.51 8.09 5.86
N PHE A 401 -10.38 8.82 6.98
CA PHE A 401 -9.91 8.27 8.25
C PHE A 401 -10.85 7.18 8.79
N ALA A 402 -12.16 7.41 8.73
CA ALA A 402 -13.16 6.42 9.17
C ALA A 402 -13.08 5.13 8.35
N TRP A 403 -12.89 5.23 7.04
CA TRP A 403 -12.73 4.05 6.18
C TRP A 403 -11.42 3.32 6.45
N ASP A 404 -10.30 4.05 6.51
CA ASP A 404 -8.99 3.45 6.74
C ASP A 404 -8.93 2.78 8.14
N MET A 405 -9.59 3.36 9.15
CA MET A 405 -9.72 2.77 10.49
C MET A 405 -10.61 1.51 10.49
N LEU A 406 -11.69 1.51 9.71
CA LEU A 406 -12.52 0.31 9.52
C LEU A 406 -11.70 -0.80 8.86
N LEU A 407 -10.92 -0.49 7.82
CA LEU A 407 -10.05 -1.46 7.17
C LEU A 407 -8.94 -1.97 8.11
N PHE A 408 -8.34 -1.09 8.92
CA PHE A 408 -7.33 -1.45 9.93
C PHE A 408 -7.89 -2.37 11.03
N SER A 409 -9.15 -2.17 11.41
CA SER A 409 -9.78 -2.98 12.47
C SER A 409 -9.80 -4.47 12.13
N VAL A 410 -9.86 -4.83 10.85
CA VAL A 410 -9.91 -6.23 10.39
C VAL A 410 -8.62 -7.00 10.75
N PRO A 411 -7.43 -6.67 10.24
CA PRO A 411 -6.19 -7.35 10.63
C PRO A 411 -5.86 -7.18 12.12
N CYS A 412 -6.28 -6.08 12.76
CA CYS A 412 -6.12 -5.86 14.19
C CYS A 412 -6.89 -6.92 15.02
N VAL A 413 -8.19 -7.09 14.76
CA VAL A 413 -9.01 -8.08 15.48
C VAL A 413 -8.52 -9.50 15.19
N PHE A 414 -8.23 -9.84 13.94
CA PHE A 414 -7.65 -11.15 13.60
C PHE A 414 -6.31 -11.39 14.29
N GLY A 415 -5.46 -10.36 14.40
CA GLY A 415 -4.18 -10.47 15.10
C GLY A 415 -4.33 -10.72 16.59
N LEU A 416 -5.22 -9.98 17.26
CA LEU A 416 -5.51 -10.19 18.69
C LEU A 416 -6.12 -11.58 18.94
N LEU A 417 -7.08 -11.99 18.11
CA LEU A 417 -7.68 -13.32 18.19
C LEU A 417 -6.65 -14.43 17.94
N ALA A 418 -5.73 -14.25 17.00
CA ALA A 418 -4.65 -15.21 16.77
C ALA A 418 -3.69 -15.28 17.97
N ILE A 419 -3.24 -14.15 18.51
CA ILE A 419 -2.36 -14.15 19.70
C ILE A 419 -3.04 -14.83 20.89
N TYR A 420 -4.33 -14.60 21.08
CA TYR A 420 -5.13 -15.24 22.13
C TYR A 420 -5.32 -16.74 21.89
N ALA A 421 -5.77 -17.14 20.69
CA ALA A 421 -6.07 -18.53 20.35
C ALA A 421 -4.83 -19.44 20.34
N PHE A 422 -3.65 -18.86 20.11
CA PHE A 422 -2.37 -19.59 20.13
C PHE A 422 -1.66 -19.53 21.49
N ASP A 423 -2.25 -18.87 22.47
CA ASP A 423 -1.80 -18.76 23.86
C ASP A 423 -0.31 -18.38 24.01
N ILE A 424 0.05 -17.24 23.41
CA ILE A 424 1.40 -16.69 23.54
C ILE A 424 1.54 -16.10 24.94
N THR A 425 2.07 -16.90 25.86
CA THR A 425 2.08 -16.65 27.32
C THR A 425 2.51 -15.24 27.74
N PRO A 426 3.60 -14.63 27.21
CA PRO A 426 4.00 -13.26 27.58
C PRO A 426 2.98 -12.18 27.21
N PHE A 427 2.12 -12.46 26.23
CA PHE A 427 1.12 -11.51 25.72
C PHE A 427 -0.27 -11.76 26.30
N THR A 428 -0.64 -13.04 26.52
CA THR A 428 -1.94 -13.41 27.08
C THR A 428 -1.96 -13.35 28.60
N GLY A 429 -0.84 -13.70 29.25
CA GLY A 429 -0.75 -13.83 30.70
C GLY A 429 -1.45 -15.07 31.26
N HIS A 430 -1.97 -15.97 30.42
CA HIS A 430 -2.58 -17.22 30.88
C HIS A 430 -1.54 -18.14 31.53
N ALA A 431 -1.86 -18.67 32.72
CA ALA A 431 -1.01 -19.59 33.48
C ALA A 431 0.43 -19.10 33.72
N CYS A 432 0.64 -17.78 33.77
CA CYS A 432 1.95 -17.16 33.93
C CYS A 432 2.10 -16.45 35.27
N SER A 433 2.99 -16.95 36.14
CA SER A 433 3.30 -16.31 37.42
C SER A 433 4.36 -15.21 37.33
N THR A 434 5.12 -15.16 36.24
CA THR A 434 6.24 -14.23 36.02
C THR A 434 5.95 -13.14 34.98
N CYS A 435 4.73 -13.11 34.44
CA CYS A 435 4.31 -12.11 33.46
C CYS A 435 3.92 -10.78 34.15
N ALA A 436 3.97 -9.68 33.40
CA ALA A 436 3.47 -8.40 33.86
C ALA A 436 1.96 -8.45 34.11
N GLY A 437 1.43 -7.62 35.01
CA GLY A 437 -0.01 -7.56 35.26
C GLY A 437 -0.81 -7.10 34.04
N THR A 438 -1.87 -7.81 33.67
CA THR A 438 -2.78 -7.48 32.54
C THR A 438 -2.11 -7.26 31.17
N PRO A 439 -1.26 -8.19 30.68
CA PRO A 439 -0.47 -7.99 29.46
C PRO A 439 -1.36 -7.91 28.21
N PHE A 440 -2.45 -8.68 28.17
CA PHE A 440 -3.39 -8.68 27.04
C PHE A 440 -4.14 -7.35 26.89
N ALA A 441 -4.42 -6.67 28.00
CA ALA A 441 -5.03 -5.34 27.97
C ALA A 441 -4.06 -4.31 27.36
N ALA A 442 -2.79 -4.33 27.77
CA ALA A 442 -1.76 -3.47 27.19
C ALA A 442 -1.55 -3.75 25.69
N LEU A 443 -1.54 -5.02 25.28
CA LEU A 443 -1.50 -5.43 23.87
C LEU A 443 -2.67 -4.85 23.07
N THR A 444 -3.89 -4.94 23.61
CA THR A 444 -5.10 -4.42 22.95
C THR A 444 -5.02 -2.91 22.78
N VAL A 445 -4.57 -2.18 23.82
CA VAL A 445 -4.38 -0.72 23.76
C VAL A 445 -3.31 -0.34 22.74
N LEU A 446 -2.16 -1.05 22.70
CA LEU A 446 -1.12 -0.84 21.69
C LEU A 446 -1.68 -0.96 20.27
N PHE A 447 -2.46 -2.01 19.99
CA PHE A 447 -3.03 -2.25 18.67
C PHE A 447 -4.07 -1.20 18.27
N VAL A 448 -4.93 -0.77 19.22
CA VAL A 448 -5.91 0.29 18.95
C VAL A 448 -5.22 1.62 18.67
N LEU A 449 -4.28 2.03 19.53
CA LEU A 449 -3.56 3.30 19.35
C LEU A 449 -2.68 3.29 18.10
N LEU A 450 -2.10 2.14 17.73
CA LEU A 450 -1.39 1.96 16.46
C LEU A 450 -2.26 2.35 15.27
N GLY A 451 -3.54 1.99 15.25
CA GLY A 451 -4.43 2.35 14.16
C GLY A 451 -4.51 3.87 13.97
N PHE A 452 -4.79 4.60 15.05
CA PHE A 452 -4.89 6.05 15.00
C PHE A 452 -3.57 6.72 14.61
N SER A 453 -2.44 6.30 15.18
CA SER A 453 -1.14 6.93 14.91
C SER A 453 -0.56 6.53 13.55
N LEU A 454 -0.65 5.26 13.14
CA LEU A 454 -0.11 4.77 11.86
C LEU A 454 -0.84 5.36 10.67
N ILE A 455 -2.19 5.40 10.69
CA ILE A 455 -2.99 5.98 9.61
C ILE A 455 -2.64 7.47 9.46
N SER A 456 -2.57 8.18 10.57
CA SER A 456 -2.26 9.61 10.58
C SER A 456 -0.83 9.91 10.11
N MET A 457 0.14 9.08 10.51
CA MET A 457 1.51 9.17 9.99
C MET A 457 1.53 8.95 8.47
N CYS A 458 0.76 7.99 7.94
CA CYS A 458 0.64 7.77 6.50
C CYS A 458 0.07 9.00 5.78
N TYR A 459 -0.86 9.74 6.39
CA TYR A 459 -1.40 10.98 5.82
C TYR A 459 -0.35 12.07 5.72
N CYS A 460 0.49 12.25 6.75
CA CYS A 460 1.64 13.16 6.72
C CYS A 460 2.61 12.77 5.60
N LEU A 461 2.99 11.49 5.54
CA LEU A 461 3.94 10.99 4.53
C LEU A 461 3.40 11.06 3.11
N SER A 462 2.07 11.05 2.91
CA SER A 462 1.44 11.18 1.58
C SER A 462 1.82 12.46 0.85
N TYR A 463 2.23 13.52 1.55
CA TYR A 463 2.63 14.80 0.94
C TYR A 463 4.05 14.82 0.37
N ILE A 464 4.88 13.81 0.71
CA ILE A 464 6.25 13.70 0.20
C ILE A 464 6.25 13.13 -1.23
N PHE A 465 5.19 12.43 -1.62
CA PHE A 465 5.12 11.70 -2.87
C PHE A 465 4.22 12.38 -3.90
N THR A 466 4.65 12.32 -5.15
CA THR A 466 3.87 12.79 -6.31
C THR A 466 3.29 11.63 -7.12
N ASP A 467 4.01 10.52 -7.24
CA ASP A 467 3.60 9.33 -7.99
C ASP A 467 3.10 8.20 -7.08
N ALA A 468 1.96 7.60 -7.43
CA ALA A 468 1.32 6.58 -6.62
C ALA A 468 2.12 5.25 -6.60
N SER A 469 2.71 4.84 -7.72
CA SER A 469 3.43 3.56 -7.81
C SER A 469 4.72 3.59 -7.00
N SER A 470 5.49 4.67 -7.13
CA SER A 470 6.71 4.89 -6.35
C SER A 470 6.43 5.02 -4.85
N SER A 471 5.33 5.69 -4.49
CA SER A 471 4.92 5.85 -3.08
C SER A 471 4.68 4.51 -2.39
N GLN A 472 4.15 3.52 -3.10
CA GLN A 472 3.82 2.20 -2.54
C GLN A 472 5.07 1.44 -2.07
N THR A 473 6.08 1.31 -2.93
CA THR A 473 7.30 0.59 -2.56
C THR A 473 8.09 1.34 -1.51
N THR A 474 8.15 2.67 -1.63
CA THR A 474 8.92 3.52 -0.71
C THR A 474 8.32 3.53 0.69
N ILE A 475 6.98 3.60 0.83
CA ILE A 475 6.34 3.61 2.15
C ILE A 475 6.55 2.28 2.89
N ILE A 476 6.47 1.14 2.17
CA ILE A 476 6.76 -0.17 2.74
C ILE A 476 8.20 -0.20 3.26
N MET A 477 9.16 0.27 2.46
CA MET A 477 10.58 0.28 2.85
C MET A 477 10.83 1.18 4.07
N ILE A 478 10.27 2.40 4.10
CA ILE A 478 10.39 3.31 5.25
C ILE A 478 9.81 2.68 6.50
N ASN A 479 8.58 2.15 6.42
CA ASN A 479 7.92 1.52 7.56
C ASN A 479 8.60 0.22 7.98
N MET A 480 9.27 -0.48 7.07
CA MET A 480 10.07 -1.65 7.39
C MET A 480 11.34 -1.28 8.16
N MET A 481 12.03 -0.22 7.73
CA MET A 481 13.20 0.30 8.42
C MET A 481 12.82 0.79 9.82
N LEU A 482 11.80 1.64 9.92
CA LEU A 482 11.38 2.23 11.18
C LEU A 482 10.74 1.21 12.14
N GLY A 483 10.06 0.19 11.61
CA GLY A 483 9.45 -0.87 12.41
C GLY A 483 10.44 -1.99 12.74
N VAL A 484 10.71 -2.87 11.77
CA VAL A 484 11.41 -4.15 12.01
C VAL A 484 12.90 -3.95 12.29
N VAL A 485 13.58 -3.12 11.49
CA VAL A 485 15.03 -2.96 11.64
C VAL A 485 15.36 -2.27 12.95
N LEU A 486 14.74 -1.12 13.24
CA LEU A 486 14.95 -0.43 14.52
C LEU A 486 14.56 -1.29 15.73
N MET A 487 13.45 -2.03 15.66
CA MET A 487 13.06 -2.96 16.72
C MET A 487 14.11 -4.05 16.95
N THR A 488 14.64 -4.64 15.88
CA THR A 488 15.66 -5.70 15.97
C THR A 488 16.96 -5.15 16.54
N VAL A 489 17.40 -3.98 16.07
CA VAL A 489 18.58 -3.27 16.62
C VAL A 489 18.37 -2.98 18.11
N SER A 490 17.20 -2.48 18.50
CA SER A 490 16.83 -2.22 19.90
C SER A 490 16.94 -3.47 20.78
N ILE A 491 16.46 -4.63 20.30
CA ILE A 491 16.59 -5.91 21.02
C ILE A 491 18.07 -6.26 21.23
N VAL A 492 18.88 -6.19 20.17
CA VAL A 492 20.31 -6.53 20.23
C VAL A 492 21.04 -5.62 21.23
N LEU A 493 20.75 -4.32 21.21
CA LEU A 493 21.35 -3.33 22.13
C LEU A 493 20.89 -3.51 23.59
N ASP A 494 19.68 -4.03 23.83
CA ASP A 494 19.18 -4.35 25.18
C ASP A 494 19.81 -5.62 25.77
N VAL A 495 20.24 -6.57 24.93
CA VAL A 495 20.86 -7.82 25.37
C VAL A 495 22.32 -7.59 25.77
N VAL A 496 23.02 -6.67 25.11
CA VAL A 496 24.43 -6.34 25.39
C VAL A 496 24.51 -5.27 26.49
N SER A 497 25.01 -5.64 27.67
CA SER A 497 25.04 -4.77 28.85
C SER A 497 25.72 -3.41 28.61
N SER A 498 26.80 -3.37 27.82
CA SER A 498 27.57 -2.14 27.52
C SER A 498 26.81 -1.12 26.67
N THR A 499 25.76 -1.54 25.93
CA THR A 499 25.00 -0.69 25.00
C THR A 499 23.64 -0.27 25.54
N THR A 500 23.24 -0.75 26.71
CA THR A 500 21.90 -0.54 27.27
C THR A 500 21.57 0.95 27.52
N GLU A 501 22.52 1.74 28.03
CA GLU A 501 22.32 3.18 28.25
C GLU A 501 22.19 3.96 26.95
N LEU A 502 22.95 3.60 25.91
CA LEU A 502 22.81 4.18 24.58
C LEU A 502 21.42 3.88 24.01
N ASN A 503 20.94 2.64 24.16
CA ASN A 503 19.63 2.23 23.67
C ASN A 503 18.48 3.00 24.33
N LYS A 504 18.57 3.29 25.64
CA LYS A 504 17.56 4.11 26.34
C LYS A 504 17.39 5.49 25.69
N SER A 505 18.51 6.12 25.31
CA SER A 505 18.50 7.41 24.62
C SER A 505 17.97 7.30 23.18
N LEU A 506 18.40 6.28 22.42
CA LEU A 506 17.94 6.07 21.04
C LEU A 506 16.44 5.78 20.96
N LYS A 507 15.90 5.00 21.90
CA LYS A 507 14.47 4.72 22.02
C LYS A 507 13.64 6.00 22.12
N PHE A 508 14.13 7.09 22.72
CA PHE A 508 13.38 8.36 22.78
C PHE A 508 13.02 8.91 21.39
N VAL A 509 13.94 8.77 20.42
CA VAL A 509 13.73 9.22 19.03
C VAL A 509 12.99 8.16 18.23
N TRP A 510 13.36 6.89 18.38
CA TRP A 510 12.73 5.80 17.62
C TRP A 510 11.25 5.61 17.96
N ARG A 511 10.83 5.98 19.18
CA ARG A 511 9.43 6.01 19.58
C ARG A 511 8.57 7.01 18.81
N LEU A 512 9.13 7.88 17.96
CA LEU A 512 8.35 8.69 17.01
C LEU A 512 7.77 7.86 15.85
N SER A 513 8.14 6.57 15.74
CA SER A 513 7.54 5.64 14.81
C SER A 513 6.48 4.78 15.52
N PRO A 514 5.22 4.81 15.07
CA PRO A 514 4.17 3.93 15.60
C PRO A 514 4.50 2.44 15.52
N LEU A 515 5.17 2.03 14.44
CA LEU A 515 5.55 0.63 14.21
C LEU A 515 6.68 0.18 15.14
N PHE A 516 7.62 1.07 15.43
CA PHE A 516 8.64 0.83 16.45
C PHE A 516 8.00 0.66 17.83
N ASN A 517 7.03 1.52 18.20
CA ASN A 517 6.36 1.46 19.50
C ASN A 517 5.68 0.12 19.75
N VAL A 518 4.91 -0.38 18.78
CA VAL A 518 4.27 -1.70 18.91
C VAL A 518 5.29 -2.82 18.96
N GLY A 519 6.28 -2.82 18.06
CA GLY A 519 7.33 -3.83 18.04
C GLY A 519 8.13 -3.89 19.35
N ASN A 520 8.62 -2.73 19.80
CA ASN A 520 9.35 -2.60 21.05
C ASN A 520 8.47 -2.91 22.27
N GLY A 521 7.18 -2.55 22.24
CA GLY A 521 6.22 -2.87 23.31
C GLY A 521 6.01 -4.37 23.47
N LEU A 522 5.79 -5.10 22.37
CA LEU A 522 5.70 -6.57 22.37
C LEU A 522 6.98 -7.21 22.91
N ASN A 523 8.14 -6.77 22.41
CA ASN A 523 9.42 -7.30 22.89
C ASN A 523 9.68 -6.96 24.37
N SER A 524 9.21 -5.81 24.85
CA SER A 524 9.37 -5.42 26.25
C SER A 524 8.55 -6.32 27.18
N LEU A 525 7.36 -6.78 26.77
CA LEU A 525 6.59 -7.81 27.50
C LEU A 525 7.33 -9.15 27.55
N ALA A 526 7.92 -9.57 26.42
CA ALA A 526 8.73 -10.78 26.34
C ALA A 526 9.98 -10.70 27.23
N ILE A 527 10.73 -9.60 27.14
CA ILE A 527 11.94 -9.35 27.93
C ILE A 527 11.61 -9.25 29.42
N PHE A 528 10.50 -8.62 29.80
CA PHE A 528 10.03 -8.57 31.19
C PHE A 528 9.85 -9.99 31.75
N THR A 529 9.18 -10.86 30.98
CA THR A 529 8.92 -12.25 31.37
C THR A 529 10.23 -13.04 31.52
N ILE A 530 11.22 -12.83 30.64
CA ILE A 530 12.56 -13.42 30.77
C ILE A 530 13.26 -12.95 32.05
N ARG A 531 13.30 -11.64 32.30
CA ARG A 531 13.97 -11.08 33.49
C ARG A 531 13.35 -11.59 34.78
N ALA A 532 12.02 -11.66 34.83
CA ALA A 532 11.27 -12.21 35.95
C ALA A 532 11.56 -13.71 36.15
N THR A 533 11.64 -14.49 35.06
CA THR A 533 11.88 -15.94 35.13
C THR A 533 13.29 -16.28 35.61
N PHE A 534 14.31 -15.53 35.19
CA PHE A 534 15.70 -15.77 35.58
C PHE A 534 16.14 -14.99 36.84
N SER A 535 15.24 -14.28 37.53
CA SER A 535 15.56 -13.44 38.69
C SER A 535 16.78 -12.53 38.46
N ARG A 536 16.88 -11.93 37.26
CA ARG A 536 18.00 -11.04 36.90
C ARG A 536 17.84 -9.65 37.53
N ASP A 537 18.96 -8.95 37.70
CA ASP A 537 19.01 -7.57 38.20
C ASP A 537 18.01 -6.66 37.49
N GLY A 538 17.24 -5.90 38.29
CA GLY A 538 16.26 -4.93 37.79
C GLY A 538 14.81 -5.42 37.65
N TYR A 539 14.50 -6.67 37.99
CA TYR A 539 13.11 -7.12 38.16
C TYR A 539 12.48 -6.50 39.42
N VAL A 540 11.29 -5.92 39.26
CA VAL A 540 10.46 -5.46 40.36
C VAL A 540 9.15 -6.25 40.33
N PRO A 541 8.86 -7.08 41.36
CA PRO A 541 7.63 -7.87 41.39
C PRO A 541 6.39 -6.97 41.49
N GLY A 542 5.29 -7.43 40.88
CA GLY A 542 4.00 -6.73 40.94
C GLY A 542 3.80 -5.58 39.94
N LEU A 543 4.75 -5.35 39.02
CA LEU A 543 4.56 -4.37 37.94
C LEU A 543 3.44 -4.80 36.99
N THR A 544 2.64 -3.82 36.59
CA THR A 544 1.62 -3.95 35.55
C THR A 544 2.25 -3.76 34.17
N ALA A 545 1.62 -4.27 33.12
CA ALA A 545 2.10 -4.10 31.75
C ALA A 545 2.14 -2.61 31.33
N PHE A 546 1.30 -1.76 31.93
CA PHE A 546 1.26 -0.32 31.66
C PHE A 546 2.35 0.49 32.36
N ASP A 547 3.15 -0.12 33.23
CA ASP A 547 4.25 0.57 33.87
C ASP A 547 5.27 1.07 32.84
N THR A 548 5.88 2.22 33.12
CA THR A 548 6.88 2.85 32.22
C THR A 548 8.15 2.00 32.06
N LYS A 549 8.40 1.08 32.98
CA LYS A 549 9.48 0.08 32.90
C LYS A 549 9.15 -1.11 31.98
N VAL A 550 7.88 -1.24 31.56
CA VAL A 550 7.37 -2.35 30.73
C VAL A 550 6.94 -1.84 29.36
N VAL A 551 5.74 -1.26 29.22
CA VAL A 551 5.21 -0.76 27.93
C VAL A 551 4.65 0.67 28.03
N GLY A 552 4.65 1.27 29.22
CA GLY A 552 4.01 2.57 29.46
C GLY A 552 4.52 3.71 28.56
N TRP A 553 5.81 3.73 28.23
CA TRP A 553 6.37 4.75 27.33
C TRP A 553 5.84 4.59 25.90
N GLU A 554 5.81 3.37 25.39
CA GLU A 554 5.34 3.05 24.04
C GLU A 554 3.86 3.41 23.87
N VAL A 555 3.02 3.10 24.88
CA VAL A 555 1.60 3.50 24.90
C VAL A 555 1.44 5.02 24.96
N THR A 556 2.23 5.70 25.79
CA THR A 556 2.16 7.17 25.92
C THR A 556 2.52 7.87 24.61
N TYR A 557 3.59 7.43 23.94
CA TYR A 557 3.96 7.98 22.64
C TYR A 557 2.88 7.75 21.58
N LEU A 558 2.35 6.51 21.47
CA LEU A 558 1.26 6.23 20.54
C LEU A 558 0.01 7.07 20.83
N ALA A 559 -0.32 7.32 22.09
CA ALA A 559 -1.43 8.19 22.47
C ALA A 559 -1.19 9.65 22.04
N VAL A 560 0.02 10.19 22.23
CA VAL A 560 0.37 11.55 21.76
C VAL A 560 0.36 11.64 20.24
N GLU A 561 0.97 10.67 19.55
CA GLU A 561 1.00 10.58 18.09
C GLU A 561 -0.39 10.49 17.48
N SER A 562 -1.33 9.81 18.15
CA SER A 562 -2.72 9.68 17.71
C SER A 562 -3.45 11.02 17.60
N VAL A 563 -2.95 12.07 18.26
CA VAL A 563 -3.48 13.43 18.20
C VAL A 563 -2.59 14.34 17.36
N VAL A 564 -1.26 14.27 17.54
CA VAL A 564 -0.30 15.16 16.88
C VAL A 564 -0.24 14.93 15.37
N PHE A 565 -0.15 13.68 14.90
CA PHE A 565 -0.08 13.41 13.46
C PHE A 565 -1.32 13.85 12.68
N PRO A 566 -2.58 13.60 13.12
CA PRO A 566 -3.74 14.13 12.42
C PRO A 566 -3.75 15.65 12.38
N LEU A 567 -3.37 16.34 13.47
CA LEU A 567 -3.26 17.79 13.50
C LEU A 567 -2.21 18.32 12.50
N ILE A 568 -1.07 17.64 12.39
CA ILE A 568 -0.05 17.97 11.39
C ILE A 568 -0.58 17.73 9.96
N ALA A 569 -1.21 16.59 9.69
CA ALA A 569 -1.74 16.27 8.37
C ALA A 569 -2.80 17.29 7.92
N ILE A 570 -3.75 17.62 8.80
CA ILE A 570 -4.79 18.63 8.55
C ILE A 570 -4.16 20.02 8.43
N GLY A 571 -3.19 20.34 9.29
CA GLY A 571 -2.48 21.63 9.28
C GLY A 571 -1.69 21.86 7.99
N ILE A 572 -0.95 20.85 7.51
CA ILE A 572 -0.27 20.87 6.20
C ILE A 572 -1.29 21.11 5.10
N ASP A 573 -2.41 20.39 5.11
CA ASP A 573 -3.42 20.54 4.08
C ASP A 573 -4.10 21.91 4.09
N TYR A 574 -4.38 22.44 5.29
CA TYR A 574 -4.94 23.77 5.47
C TYR A 574 -3.95 24.84 4.98
N ALA A 575 -2.67 24.73 5.34
CA ALA A 575 -1.63 25.65 4.89
C ALA A 575 -1.43 25.62 3.36
N LEU A 576 -1.56 24.45 2.72
CA LEU A 576 -1.44 24.31 1.27
C LEU A 576 -2.72 24.69 0.50
N SER A 577 -3.89 24.55 1.11
CA SER A 577 -5.19 24.78 0.48
C SER A 577 -5.73 26.20 0.69
N PHE A 578 -5.42 26.87 1.80
CA PHE A 578 -5.97 28.19 2.10
C PHE A 578 -5.10 29.32 1.52
N PRO A 579 -5.68 30.22 0.73
CA PRO A 579 -4.88 31.13 -0.07
C PRO A 579 -4.23 32.27 0.74
N SER A 580 -4.87 32.73 1.81
CA SER A 580 -4.34 33.77 2.70
C SER A 580 -3.01 33.37 3.35
N ILE A 581 -2.87 32.09 3.75
CA ILE A 581 -1.63 31.54 4.33
C ILE A 581 -0.57 31.35 3.24
N LYS A 582 -0.96 30.82 2.08
CA LYS A 582 -0.06 30.64 0.94
C LYS A 582 0.50 31.97 0.42
N ALA A 583 -0.30 33.04 0.44
CA ALA A 583 0.13 34.41 0.13
C ALA A 583 1.10 34.98 1.19
N ALA A 584 0.88 34.68 2.48
CA ALA A 584 1.79 35.10 3.55
C ALA A 584 3.17 34.40 3.49
N ILE A 585 3.20 33.14 3.03
CA ILE A 585 4.44 32.34 2.93
C ILE A 585 5.20 32.63 1.63
N MET A 586 4.51 32.92 0.53
CA MET A 586 5.11 33.18 -0.78
C MET A 586 5.01 34.66 -1.16
N LYS A 587 6.08 35.42 -0.91
CA LYS A 587 6.23 36.77 -1.50
C LYS A 587 6.48 36.65 -2.99
N ASP A 588 5.60 37.22 -3.79
CA ASP A 588 5.75 37.25 -5.24
C ASP A 588 6.90 38.20 -5.65
N PRO A 589 7.67 37.87 -6.71
CA PRO A 589 8.71 38.75 -7.23
C PRO A 589 8.13 40.09 -7.69
N GLN A 590 8.78 41.20 -7.32
CA GLN A 590 8.48 42.52 -7.85
C GLN A 590 9.10 42.61 -9.25
N VAL A 591 8.25 42.61 -10.29
CA VAL A 591 8.65 42.75 -11.69
C VAL A 591 8.02 44.04 -12.21
N VAL A 592 8.83 44.91 -12.79
CA VAL A 592 8.38 46.14 -13.48
C VAL A 592 7.99 45.74 -14.89
N ASP A 593 6.74 46.04 -15.26
CA ASP A 593 6.20 45.71 -16.57
C ASP A 593 6.70 46.72 -17.62
N ALA A 594 6.95 46.26 -18.85
CA ALA A 594 7.32 47.15 -19.95
C ALA A 594 6.12 48.04 -20.34
N PRO A 595 6.33 49.26 -20.87
CA PRO A 595 5.25 50.08 -21.38
C PRO A 595 4.52 49.35 -22.51
N TYR A 596 3.19 49.28 -22.43
CA TYR A 596 2.33 48.75 -23.48
C TYR A 596 1.19 49.72 -23.73
N ASP A 597 0.78 49.83 -24.99
CA ASP A 597 -0.41 50.61 -25.33
C ASP A 597 -1.66 49.85 -24.92
N VAL A 598 -2.57 50.58 -24.29
CA VAL A 598 -3.88 50.06 -23.85
C VAL A 598 -4.93 50.60 -24.79
N ASP A 599 -5.70 49.69 -25.38
CA ASP A 599 -6.82 50.03 -26.27
C ASP A 599 -7.91 50.81 -25.52
N ASP A 600 -8.64 51.66 -26.25
CA ASP A 600 -9.60 52.58 -25.63
C ASP A 600 -10.83 51.88 -25.03
N ASP A 601 -11.23 50.73 -25.57
CA ASP A 601 -12.27 49.87 -25.02
C ASP A 601 -11.85 49.24 -23.68
N VAL A 602 -10.59 48.82 -23.55
CA VAL A 602 -10.01 48.31 -22.30
C VAL A 602 -9.99 49.40 -21.23
N LYS A 603 -9.62 50.64 -21.58
CA LYS A 603 -9.67 51.78 -20.65
C LYS A 603 -11.10 52.11 -20.23
N ALA A 604 -12.05 52.06 -21.16
CA ALA A 604 -13.45 52.31 -20.87
C ALA A 604 -14.04 51.26 -19.90
N GLU A 605 -13.69 49.99 -20.09
CA GLU A 605 -14.10 48.90 -19.20
C GLU A 605 -13.45 49.01 -17.82
N GLU A 606 -12.16 49.38 -17.75
CA GLU A 606 -11.48 49.67 -16.48
C GLU A 606 -12.16 50.83 -15.73
N ALA A 607 -12.52 51.91 -16.43
CA ALA A 607 -13.25 53.03 -15.85
C ALA A 607 -14.65 52.62 -15.38
N ARG A 608 -15.35 51.74 -16.13
CA ARG A 608 -16.67 51.21 -15.74
C ARG A 608 -16.59 50.45 -14.42
N ILE A 609 -15.59 49.59 -14.25
CA ILE A 609 -15.38 48.83 -13.02
C ILE A 609 -14.94 49.75 -11.87
N ALA A 610 -14.02 50.68 -12.13
CA ALA A 610 -13.57 51.65 -11.12
C ALA A 610 -14.70 52.56 -10.61
N SER A 611 -15.70 52.85 -11.46
CA SER A 611 -16.88 53.64 -11.09
C SER A 611 -17.92 52.89 -10.25
N GLY A 612 -17.76 51.57 -10.06
CA GLY A 612 -18.74 50.71 -9.36
C GLY A 612 -19.97 50.34 -10.20
N ALA A 613 -20.06 50.79 -11.46
CA ALA A 613 -21.18 50.49 -12.34
C ALA A 613 -21.32 48.98 -12.64
N ALA A 614 -20.25 48.20 -12.45
CA ALA A 614 -20.17 46.78 -12.69
C ALA A 614 -20.42 45.90 -11.43
N ASP A 615 -20.65 46.48 -10.25
CA ASP A 615 -20.69 45.72 -8.98
C ASP A 615 -21.80 44.64 -8.91
N LYS A 616 -22.83 44.78 -9.76
CA LYS A 616 -23.95 43.81 -9.86
C LYS A 616 -23.72 42.70 -10.89
N ASP A 617 -22.60 42.76 -11.62
CA ASP A 617 -22.26 41.78 -12.64
C ASP A 617 -21.95 40.41 -12.02
N ALA A 618 -22.09 39.35 -12.82
CA ALA A 618 -21.90 37.98 -12.34
C ALA A 618 -20.44 37.68 -11.98
N VAL A 619 -19.51 38.25 -12.75
CA VAL A 619 -18.07 38.15 -12.53
C VAL A 619 -17.51 39.56 -12.60
N VAL A 620 -16.69 39.96 -11.62
CA VAL A 620 -15.99 41.25 -11.64
C VAL A 620 -14.53 40.99 -11.30
N MET A 621 -13.61 41.35 -12.19
CA MET A 621 -12.17 41.33 -11.97
C MET A 621 -11.67 42.76 -11.99
N ASN A 622 -11.00 43.19 -10.92
CA ASN A 622 -10.50 44.55 -10.78
C ASN A 622 -8.98 44.51 -10.60
N ASN A 623 -8.26 45.03 -11.61
CA ASN A 623 -6.81 45.16 -11.61
C ASN A 623 -6.08 43.84 -11.28
N LEU A 624 -6.60 42.73 -11.83
CA LEU A 624 -6.10 41.39 -11.54
C LEU A 624 -4.69 41.22 -12.13
N ARG A 625 -3.73 40.84 -11.28
CA ARG A 625 -2.33 40.62 -11.67
C ARG A 625 -1.81 39.30 -11.15
N LYS A 626 -0.99 38.60 -11.94
CA LYS A 626 -0.30 37.38 -11.51
C LYS A 626 1.13 37.31 -11.98
N VAL A 627 2.05 37.12 -11.04
CA VAL A 627 3.45 36.77 -11.27
C VAL A 627 3.73 35.38 -10.69
N TYR A 628 4.41 34.53 -11.44
CA TYR A 628 4.83 33.20 -11.01
C TYR A 628 6.25 33.22 -10.44
N LYS A 629 6.57 32.21 -9.62
CA LYS A 629 7.94 31.95 -9.15
C LYS A 629 8.88 31.88 -10.36
N GLY A 630 9.98 32.65 -10.31
CA GLY A 630 10.89 32.84 -11.44
C GLY A 630 10.64 34.11 -12.26
N GLY A 631 9.73 35.00 -11.83
CA GLY A 631 9.55 36.34 -12.40
C GLY A 631 8.69 36.38 -13.67
N LYS A 632 8.10 35.26 -14.10
CA LYS A 632 7.21 35.23 -15.26
C LYS A 632 5.87 35.90 -14.93
N VAL A 633 5.57 37.00 -15.62
CA VAL A 633 4.27 37.67 -15.53
C VAL A 633 3.25 36.86 -16.32
N GLY A 634 2.27 36.30 -15.63
CA GLY A 634 1.19 35.49 -16.22
C GLY A 634 -0.05 36.31 -16.55
N ILE A 635 -0.31 37.37 -15.79
CA ILE A 635 -1.36 38.38 -16.02
C ILE A 635 -0.77 39.71 -15.58
N VAL A 636 -0.73 40.70 -16.47
CA VAL A 636 -0.13 42.02 -16.21
C VAL A 636 -1.09 42.86 -15.35
N GLN A 637 -2.23 43.24 -15.92
CA GLN A 637 -3.33 43.93 -15.25
C GLN A 637 -4.58 43.68 -16.07
N MET A 638 -5.60 43.09 -15.46
CA MET A 638 -6.84 42.75 -16.17
C MET A 638 -8.05 43.20 -15.34
N SER A 639 -8.82 44.11 -15.94
CA SER A 639 -10.08 44.62 -15.40
C SER A 639 -11.18 44.25 -16.38
N LEU A 640 -12.12 43.40 -15.95
CA LEU A 640 -13.20 42.89 -16.80
C LEU A 640 -14.39 42.50 -15.91
N ALA A 641 -15.60 42.90 -16.29
CA ALA A 641 -16.82 42.47 -15.63
C ALA A 641 -17.86 41.92 -16.61
N LEU A 642 -18.51 40.81 -16.21
CA LEU A 642 -19.39 40.01 -17.06
C LEU A 642 -20.82 40.00 -16.50
N PRO A 643 -21.81 40.60 -17.19
CA PRO A 643 -23.20 40.56 -16.78
C PRO A 643 -23.80 39.15 -16.80
N LYS A 644 -24.91 38.97 -16.06
CA LYS A 644 -25.63 37.69 -16.00
C LYS A 644 -26.27 37.35 -17.35
N GLY A 645 -26.08 36.11 -17.80
CA GLY A 645 -26.69 35.59 -19.03
C GLY A 645 -25.83 35.77 -20.28
N GLU A 646 -24.68 36.42 -20.18
CA GLU A 646 -23.73 36.55 -21.29
C GLU A 646 -22.91 35.28 -21.49
N CYS A 647 -22.71 34.89 -22.76
CA CYS A 647 -21.78 33.83 -23.13
C CYS A 647 -20.43 34.46 -23.50
N PHE A 648 -19.45 34.38 -22.60
CA PHE A 648 -18.14 35.00 -22.77
C PHE A 648 -17.05 33.97 -23.13
N GLY A 649 -16.17 34.31 -24.07
CA GLY A 649 -15.08 33.44 -24.54
C GLY A 649 -13.71 34.12 -24.48
N TYR A 650 -12.73 33.47 -23.84
CA TYR A 650 -11.33 33.92 -23.86
C TYR A 650 -10.61 33.44 -25.11
N LEU A 651 -10.34 34.36 -26.05
CA LEU A 651 -9.53 34.09 -27.25
C LEU A 651 -8.12 34.68 -27.09
N GLY A 652 -7.11 33.96 -27.56
CA GLY A 652 -5.73 34.48 -27.62
C GLY A 652 -4.69 33.39 -27.82
N ILE A 653 -3.44 33.76 -28.02
CA ILE A 653 -2.32 32.82 -28.18
C ILE A 653 -2.01 32.05 -26.88
N ASN A 654 -1.31 30.92 -27.01
CA ASN A 654 -0.79 30.19 -25.86
C ASN A 654 0.16 31.08 -25.06
N GLY A 655 -0.02 31.14 -23.74
CA GLY A 655 0.75 32.01 -22.87
C GLY A 655 0.11 33.37 -22.55
N ALA A 656 -0.99 33.75 -23.21
CA ALA A 656 -1.72 35.01 -22.96
C ALA A 656 -2.43 35.11 -21.58
N GLY A 657 -2.22 34.16 -20.67
CA GLY A 657 -2.80 34.22 -19.32
C GLY A 657 -4.19 33.58 -19.14
N LYS A 658 -4.89 33.15 -20.21
CA LYS A 658 -6.24 32.53 -20.14
C LYS A 658 -6.42 31.47 -19.05
N THR A 659 -5.55 30.45 -19.05
CA THR A 659 -5.60 29.36 -18.06
C THR A 659 -5.25 29.85 -16.66
N SER A 660 -4.37 30.85 -16.54
CA SER A 660 -4.03 31.48 -15.25
C SER A 660 -5.24 32.21 -14.67
N THR A 661 -5.96 32.97 -15.50
CA THR A 661 -7.20 33.66 -15.09
C THR A 661 -8.23 32.68 -14.58
N MET A 662 -8.50 31.61 -15.33
CA MET A 662 -9.50 30.62 -14.92
C MET A 662 -9.12 29.95 -13.60
N LYS A 663 -7.84 29.62 -13.40
CA LYS A 663 -7.32 29.07 -12.14
C LYS A 663 -7.42 30.04 -10.97
N ILE A 664 -7.36 31.35 -11.23
CA ILE A 664 -7.58 32.36 -10.20
C ILE A 664 -9.05 32.41 -9.81
N LEU A 665 -9.96 32.45 -10.79
CA LEU A 665 -11.41 32.48 -10.55
C LEU A 665 -11.90 31.23 -9.80
N THR A 666 -11.30 30.06 -10.04
CA THR A 666 -11.62 28.84 -9.29
C THR A 666 -10.87 28.71 -7.95
N GLY A 667 -9.94 29.62 -7.65
CA GLY A 667 -9.17 29.63 -6.41
C GLY A 667 -8.04 28.60 -6.33
N ASP A 668 -7.61 28.00 -7.45
CA ASP A 668 -6.43 27.13 -7.55
C ASP A 668 -5.12 27.95 -7.42
N VAL A 669 -5.10 29.12 -8.07
CA VAL A 669 -3.97 30.05 -8.06
C VAL A 669 -4.39 31.37 -7.43
N LEU A 670 -3.53 31.90 -6.57
CA LEU A 670 -3.71 33.21 -5.95
C LEU A 670 -3.32 34.34 -6.89
N PRO A 671 -4.10 35.43 -7.00
CA PRO A 671 -3.63 36.64 -7.63
C PRO A 671 -2.49 37.26 -6.81
N SER A 672 -1.54 37.90 -7.49
CA SER A 672 -0.45 38.66 -6.88
C SER A 672 -0.90 40.06 -6.42
N LYS A 673 -1.81 40.68 -7.19
CA LYS A 673 -2.52 41.93 -6.86
C LYS A 673 -3.91 41.91 -7.52
N GLY A 674 -4.78 42.81 -7.08
CA GLY A 674 -6.14 42.95 -7.59
C GLY A 674 -7.15 42.07 -6.86
N GLN A 675 -8.40 42.21 -7.26
CA GLN A 675 -9.55 41.53 -6.66
C GLN A 675 -10.38 40.83 -7.74
N ALA A 676 -11.01 39.70 -7.38
CA ALA A 676 -12.05 39.10 -8.20
C ALA A 676 -13.27 38.74 -7.34
N LEU A 677 -14.46 39.04 -7.87
CA LEU A 677 -15.76 38.83 -7.25
C LEU A 677 -16.60 37.93 -8.17
N LEU A 678 -17.27 36.95 -7.60
CA LEU A 678 -18.18 36.04 -8.28
C LEU A 678 -19.54 36.06 -7.57
N GLY A 679 -20.56 36.56 -8.26
CA GLY A 679 -21.90 36.75 -7.69
C GLY A 679 -21.92 37.65 -6.45
N GLY A 680 -21.04 38.66 -6.41
CA GLY A 680 -20.86 39.56 -5.26
C GLY A 680 -19.98 39.01 -4.13
N PHE A 681 -19.48 37.78 -4.24
CA PHE A 681 -18.59 37.16 -3.25
C PHE A 681 -17.14 37.22 -3.70
N ASP A 682 -16.25 37.67 -2.82
CA ASP A 682 -14.82 37.73 -3.11
C ASP A 682 -14.18 36.32 -3.05
N ILE A 683 -13.39 35.99 -4.08
CA ILE A 683 -12.82 34.64 -4.27
C ILE A 683 -11.78 34.21 -3.22
N LEU A 684 -11.23 35.16 -2.46
CA LEU A 684 -10.22 34.91 -1.44
C LEU A 684 -10.86 34.73 -0.07
N THR A 685 -11.87 35.53 0.23
CA THR A 685 -12.53 35.59 1.54
C THR A 685 -13.76 34.68 1.64
N HIS A 686 -14.54 34.54 0.57
CA HIS A 686 -15.84 33.83 0.55
C HIS A 686 -15.81 32.59 -0.36
N GLN A 687 -14.79 31.75 -0.18
CA GLN A 687 -14.53 30.63 -1.09
C GLN A 687 -15.66 29.59 -1.14
N LEU A 688 -16.32 29.33 -0.01
CA LEU A 688 -17.36 28.30 0.08
C LEU A 688 -18.61 28.72 -0.69
N GLU A 689 -18.97 30.00 -0.60
CA GLU A 689 -20.08 30.64 -1.30
C GLU A 689 -19.81 30.66 -2.81
N VAL A 690 -18.62 31.12 -3.22
CA VAL A 690 -18.20 31.15 -4.63
C VAL A 690 -18.24 29.75 -5.26
N ARG A 691 -17.70 28.73 -4.58
CA ARG A 691 -17.65 27.34 -5.07
C ARG A 691 -19.02 26.69 -5.26
N ARG A 692 -20.05 27.19 -4.57
CA ARG A 692 -21.44 26.75 -4.77
C ARG A 692 -22.04 27.34 -6.04
N LEU A 693 -21.63 28.55 -6.43
CA LEU A 693 -22.17 29.28 -7.58
C LEU A 693 -21.49 28.91 -8.91
N ILE A 694 -20.31 28.31 -8.89
CA ILE A 694 -19.56 27.95 -10.10
C ILE A 694 -19.65 26.46 -10.45
N GLY A 695 -19.77 26.20 -11.75
CA GLY A 695 -19.47 24.91 -12.38
C GLY A 695 -18.12 24.99 -13.07
N TYR A 696 -17.19 24.10 -12.75
CA TYR A 696 -15.84 24.12 -13.31
C TYR A 696 -15.51 22.81 -14.04
N CYS A 697 -15.15 22.93 -15.32
CA CYS A 697 -14.69 21.82 -16.13
C CYS A 697 -13.19 22.04 -16.49
N PRO A 698 -12.25 21.45 -15.72
CA PRO A 698 -10.81 21.62 -15.94
C PRO A 698 -10.37 21.13 -17.32
N GLN A 699 -9.21 21.59 -17.81
CA GLN A 699 -8.69 21.14 -19.13
C GLN A 699 -8.42 19.63 -19.17
N PHE A 700 -7.94 19.07 -18.06
CA PHE A 700 -7.77 17.63 -17.87
C PHE A 700 -9.03 17.03 -17.24
N ASP A 701 -9.35 15.78 -17.58
CA ASP A 701 -10.45 15.07 -16.95
C ASP A 701 -10.05 14.63 -15.54
N ALA A 702 -10.50 15.37 -14.52
CA ALA A 702 -10.19 15.14 -13.10
C ALA A 702 -11.04 14.00 -12.47
N LEU A 703 -11.35 12.98 -13.28
CA LEU A 703 -12.27 11.90 -12.92
C LEU A 703 -11.61 10.87 -11.98
N ILE A 704 -12.45 10.14 -11.23
CA ILE A 704 -12.03 9.04 -10.38
C ILE A 704 -12.18 7.75 -11.18
N ASP A 705 -11.07 7.21 -11.68
CA ASP A 705 -11.06 6.12 -12.67
C ASP A 705 -11.90 4.90 -12.28
N LEU A 706 -11.97 4.58 -10.99
CA LEU A 706 -12.66 3.40 -10.45
C LEU A 706 -14.14 3.63 -10.13
N LEU A 707 -14.70 4.81 -10.39
CA LEU A 707 -16.13 5.07 -10.29
C LEU A 707 -16.78 4.99 -11.68
N THR A 708 -18.05 4.58 -11.72
CA THR A 708 -18.85 4.57 -12.94
C THR A 708 -19.39 5.95 -13.28
N VAL A 709 -19.89 6.15 -14.50
CA VAL A 709 -20.54 7.41 -14.92
C VAL A 709 -21.65 7.82 -13.95
N ARG A 710 -22.59 6.92 -13.63
CA ARG A 710 -23.68 7.19 -12.67
C ARG A 710 -23.13 7.59 -11.31
N GLU A 711 -22.15 6.85 -10.79
CA GLU A 711 -21.63 7.09 -9.45
C GLU A 711 -20.88 8.41 -9.32
N HIS A 712 -20.24 8.90 -10.38
CA HIS A 712 -19.69 10.25 -10.43
C HIS A 712 -20.79 11.30 -10.30
N LEU A 713 -21.83 11.21 -11.13
CA LEU A 713 -22.92 12.18 -11.12
C LEU A 713 -23.67 12.16 -9.77
N GLU A 714 -23.91 10.99 -9.18
CA GLU A 714 -24.46 10.86 -7.83
C GLU A 714 -23.58 11.54 -6.77
N LEU A 715 -22.25 11.36 -6.86
CA LEU A 715 -21.29 11.95 -5.92
C LEU A 715 -21.35 13.48 -5.99
N PHE A 716 -21.22 14.06 -7.19
CA PHE A 716 -21.21 15.51 -7.36
C PHE A 716 -22.58 16.15 -7.11
N ALA A 717 -23.69 15.48 -7.43
CA ALA A 717 -25.03 15.92 -7.03
C ALA A 717 -25.20 15.96 -5.51
N SER A 718 -24.68 14.96 -4.79
CA SER A 718 -24.69 14.96 -3.32
C SER A 718 -23.82 16.08 -2.75
N ILE A 719 -22.63 16.33 -3.33
CA ILE A 719 -21.72 17.40 -2.90
C ILE A 719 -22.36 18.78 -3.07
N LYS A 720 -23.04 19.01 -4.19
CA LYS A 720 -23.77 20.26 -4.50
C LYS A 720 -25.08 20.41 -3.69
N GLY A 721 -25.48 19.40 -2.93
CA GLY A 721 -26.63 19.47 -2.01
C GLY A 721 -27.98 19.14 -2.66
N VAL A 722 -28.00 18.43 -3.79
CA VAL A 722 -29.24 17.93 -4.38
C VAL A 722 -29.92 16.97 -3.38
N PRO A 723 -31.19 17.18 -3.00
CA PRO A 723 -31.89 16.31 -2.07
C PRO A 723 -31.92 14.87 -2.57
N SER A 724 -31.75 13.90 -1.67
CA SER A 724 -31.61 12.47 -2.03
C SER A 724 -32.76 11.92 -2.89
N LYS A 725 -33.96 12.49 -2.77
CA LYS A 725 -35.13 12.12 -3.58
C LYS A 725 -34.97 12.47 -5.07
N HIS A 726 -34.22 13.53 -5.38
CA HIS A 726 -34.06 14.06 -6.74
C HIS A 726 -32.70 13.71 -7.37
N ILE A 727 -31.77 13.10 -6.63
CA ILE A 727 -30.45 12.72 -7.16
C ILE A 727 -30.61 11.82 -8.39
N CYS A 728 -31.47 10.79 -8.32
CA CYS A 728 -31.67 9.86 -9.44
C CYS A 728 -32.19 10.58 -10.70
N ASP A 729 -33.13 11.51 -10.53
CA ASP A 729 -33.72 12.27 -11.64
C ASP A 729 -32.69 13.24 -12.24
N THR A 730 -31.94 13.97 -11.41
CA THR A 730 -30.87 14.86 -11.86
C THR A 730 -29.78 14.10 -12.60
N VAL A 731 -29.35 12.94 -12.07
CA VAL A 731 -28.33 12.10 -12.72
C VAL A 731 -28.82 11.62 -14.08
N LYS A 732 -30.07 11.17 -14.18
CA LYS A 732 -30.67 10.74 -15.45
C LYS A 732 -30.75 11.89 -16.46
N ASP A 733 -31.26 13.05 -16.04
CA ASP A 733 -31.35 14.24 -16.89
C ASP A 733 -29.97 14.67 -17.43
N LYS A 734 -28.92 14.64 -16.61
CA LYS A 734 -27.56 14.96 -17.08
C LYS A 734 -26.95 13.90 -17.99
N MET A 735 -27.23 12.63 -17.77
CA MET A 735 -26.81 11.56 -18.68
C MET A 735 -27.52 11.66 -20.03
N ASP A 736 -28.81 11.97 -20.05
CA ASP A 736 -29.59 12.21 -21.26
C ASP A 736 -29.06 13.43 -22.03
N GLN A 737 -28.80 14.55 -21.33
CA GLN A 737 -28.26 15.77 -21.95
C GLN A 737 -26.88 15.58 -22.57
N MET A 738 -26.03 14.74 -21.96
CA MET A 738 -24.66 14.51 -22.43
C MET A 738 -24.51 13.24 -23.26
N ASN A 739 -25.61 12.53 -23.53
CA ASN A 739 -25.64 11.27 -24.25
C ASN A 739 -24.68 10.21 -23.67
N LEU A 740 -24.81 9.95 -22.36
CA LEU A 740 -23.95 9.03 -21.59
C LEU A 740 -24.67 7.75 -21.11
N ASN A 741 -25.93 7.54 -21.50
CA ASN A 741 -26.76 6.44 -21.01
C ASN A 741 -26.16 5.05 -21.28
N ASP A 742 -25.61 4.82 -22.49
CA ASP A 742 -24.97 3.55 -22.84
C ASP A 742 -23.68 3.26 -22.05
N PHE A 743 -23.15 4.28 -21.37
CA PHE A 743 -21.92 4.23 -20.59
C PHE A 743 -22.19 4.31 -19.08
N GLU A 744 -23.46 4.29 -18.65
CA GLU A 744 -23.91 4.50 -17.27
C GLU A 744 -23.11 3.70 -16.22
N HIS A 745 -22.89 2.40 -16.50
CA HIS A 745 -22.20 1.47 -15.61
C HIS A 745 -20.74 1.23 -15.97
N LYS A 746 -20.20 1.91 -17.00
CA LYS A 746 -18.78 1.80 -17.35
C LYS A 746 -17.95 2.66 -16.40
N LEU A 747 -16.77 2.13 -16.06
CA LEU A 747 -15.79 2.83 -15.23
C LEU A 747 -15.21 4.02 -15.99
N ALA A 748 -15.09 5.17 -15.32
CA ALA A 748 -14.60 6.40 -15.94
C ALA A 748 -13.21 6.21 -16.56
N GLY A 749 -12.33 5.42 -15.93
CA GLY A 749 -11.00 5.14 -16.47
C GLY A 749 -11.01 4.50 -17.87
N THR A 750 -12.06 3.73 -18.19
CA THR A 750 -12.24 2.98 -19.46
C THR A 750 -12.97 3.76 -20.55
N LEU A 751 -13.45 4.98 -20.26
CA LEU A 751 -14.11 5.82 -21.25
C LEU A 751 -13.12 6.37 -22.28
N SER A 752 -13.59 6.62 -23.50
CA SER A 752 -12.85 7.40 -24.50
C SER A 752 -12.66 8.84 -24.03
N GLY A 753 -11.64 9.55 -24.52
CA GLY A 753 -11.38 10.94 -24.13
C GLY A 753 -12.58 11.87 -24.33
N GLY A 754 -13.32 11.70 -25.44
CA GLY A 754 -14.56 12.46 -25.68
C GLY A 754 -15.65 12.19 -24.63
N ASN A 755 -15.83 10.93 -24.22
CA ASN A 755 -16.83 10.57 -23.21
C ASN A 755 -16.40 10.98 -21.79
N LYS A 756 -15.08 10.96 -21.49
CA LYS A 756 -14.54 11.57 -20.27
C LYS A 756 -14.85 13.06 -20.23
N ARG A 757 -14.65 13.77 -21.35
CA ARG A 757 -14.99 15.19 -21.46
C ARG A 757 -16.48 15.46 -21.27
N LYS A 758 -17.35 14.67 -21.90
CA LYS A 758 -18.81 14.73 -21.71
C LYS A 758 -19.18 14.56 -20.24
N LEU A 759 -18.57 13.59 -19.54
CA LEU A 759 -18.79 13.39 -18.11
C LEU A 759 -18.28 14.58 -17.27
N SER A 760 -17.10 15.13 -17.57
CA SER A 760 -16.57 16.33 -16.89
C SER A 760 -17.50 17.52 -17.04
N VAL A 761 -18.09 17.73 -18.22
CA VAL A 761 -19.10 18.76 -18.47
C VAL A 761 -20.41 18.46 -17.73
N ALA A 762 -20.87 17.21 -17.73
CA ALA A 762 -22.04 16.78 -16.96
C ALA A 762 -21.91 17.11 -15.47
N ILE A 763 -20.73 16.87 -14.89
CA ILE A 763 -20.42 17.22 -13.50
C ILE A 763 -20.47 18.73 -13.26
N ALA A 764 -19.95 19.54 -14.19
CA ALA A 764 -19.95 21.00 -14.06
C ALA A 764 -21.37 21.61 -14.22
N LEU A 765 -22.29 20.92 -14.88
CA LEU A 765 -23.68 21.35 -15.08
C LEU A 765 -24.63 20.97 -13.92
N ILE A 766 -24.16 20.18 -12.95
CA ILE A 766 -24.84 19.87 -11.69
C ILE A 766 -24.55 20.98 -10.68
#